data_AF-A0A7S1Y6Y3-F1
#
_entry.id   AF-A0A7S1Y6Y3-F1
#
_cell.length_a   1.000
_cell.length_b   1.000
_cell.length_c   1.000
_cell.angle_alpha   90.00
_cell.angle_beta   90.00
_cell.angle_gamma   90.00
#
_symmetry.space_group_name_H-M   'P 1'
#
loop_
_entity.id
_entity.type
_entity.pdbx_description
1 polymer ?
#
loop_
_entity_poly.entity_id
_entity_poly.type
_entity_poly.pdbx_seq_one_letter_code
_entity_poly.pdbx_strand_id
1 'polypeptide(L)'
;MKDMIKSSSSSPTVAIVFAYASLLRWLTPKTITASGIKDTSKNIFCGWLDTATDGGDDNNEPTTTTYADGLQYNLSEGWYTFKCNCFLLDDGKATNLATALASIVSTDDNNDVIVAARQPSAYVSVVRQYLVCPNGGNLGEVVESNSSSSSRRSLDELACAISTVLARMIAGDSITGLLQEYSTLWTQPMNILMDTTPSASSSSSAPLHFRPYCPIPSTSRLLLSNDDDDFKKTPTTTTIRTHEEMTAVVYSEVACAKITDVHTHLFPPSHGPTLSLWGIDELLTYHYLVAEYFTTSAPTMSPTDFYINLTKPQQADLIWKALFIDRLPVSEACRGVLTTLCKLGLYQAVRDRDLDAIRTFYRDSYQSRGTEGALEFSNRIFEQEAGVDHVVMTNIPFDATEAAQWQQHKAANDPHYKSALRVDPLLTGDVETVNASLRMGGYEPTLDGAKKYLHDWCELIQPEYMMASTPHDFVLKESDMPAAAAASSSLNPDALMEPGAFATAAAAATACPPGEEAMSSLVDENCDLLTQVLMPVCQERQLALALKIGAHRGINPNLKSAGDGLAVEVDLQILARLCRSYPKVKFLATVLSRTHQQEACVLASKFSNLHLYGCWWFCNTPSMIADITTMRIELLGPSAFTAQHSDARVLDQLIYKWSHSRAVVAKVLATEFGKLLDHGNDDDGSGCWQVTRAQVRRDVQRLLGGSYHEFMKKKLY
;
A
#
# COMPACT_ATOMS: atom_id res chain seq x y z
N MET A 1 40.37 11.25 1.39
CA MET A 1 38.91 11.37 1.15
C MET A 1 38.62 12.53 0.19
N LYS A 2 39.26 12.51 -0.99
CA LYS A 2 39.06 13.47 -2.10
C LYS A 2 38.78 12.75 -3.43
N ASP A 3 38.61 11.42 -3.41
CA ASP A 3 38.63 10.56 -4.61
C ASP A 3 37.39 9.66 -4.80
N MET A 4 36.23 9.95 -4.19
CA MET A 4 35.04 9.08 -4.35
C MET A 4 33.74 9.80 -4.74
N ILE A 5 33.84 10.95 -5.42
CA ILE A 5 32.73 11.47 -6.24
C ILE A 5 33.03 11.15 -7.70
N LYS A 6 32.91 9.87 -8.08
CA LYS A 6 32.82 9.42 -9.48
C LYS A 6 31.91 8.20 -9.57
N SER A 7 30.93 8.28 -10.47
CA SER A 7 29.88 7.31 -10.85
C SER A 7 28.74 7.15 -9.83
N SER A 8 27.45 7.34 -10.14
CA SER A 8 26.71 7.14 -11.39
C SER A 8 25.81 8.33 -11.76
N SER A 9 26.23 9.09 -12.77
CA SER A 9 25.39 10.01 -13.52
C SER A 9 24.61 9.22 -14.58
N SER A 10 23.32 8.95 -14.37
CA SER A 10 22.44 8.58 -15.48
C SER A 10 22.18 9.86 -16.29
N SER A 11 23.03 10.12 -17.27
CA SER A 11 22.86 11.25 -18.19
C SER A 11 21.47 11.16 -18.84
N PRO A 12 20.70 12.26 -18.88
CA PRO A 12 19.43 12.28 -19.59
C PRO A 12 19.67 11.85 -21.05
N THR A 13 18.88 10.89 -21.52
CA THR A 13 19.07 10.34 -22.87
C THR A 13 18.68 11.38 -23.90
N VAL A 14 19.34 11.35 -25.06
CA VAL A 14 19.03 12.19 -26.22
C VAL A 14 17.55 12.13 -26.59
N ALA A 15 16.89 10.99 -26.38
CA ALA A 15 15.46 10.79 -26.61
C ALA A 15 14.57 11.65 -25.70
N ILE A 16 14.94 11.84 -24.43
CA ILE A 16 14.20 12.66 -23.45
C ILE A 16 14.35 14.15 -23.78
N VAL A 17 15.56 14.58 -24.15
CA VAL A 17 15.86 15.97 -24.55
C VAL A 17 15.17 16.32 -25.87
N PHE A 18 15.17 15.39 -26.84
CA PHE A 18 14.47 15.55 -28.12
C PHE A 18 12.93 15.58 -27.95
N ALA A 19 12.37 14.73 -27.08
CA ALA A 19 10.94 14.74 -26.78
C ALA A 19 10.47 16.05 -26.12
N TYR A 20 11.29 16.61 -25.23
CA TYR A 20 11.00 17.88 -24.54
C TYR A 20 11.10 19.10 -25.47
N ALA A 21 12.11 19.14 -26.36
CA ALA A 21 12.24 20.18 -27.40
C ALA A 21 11.10 20.10 -28.43
N SER A 22 10.62 18.90 -28.75
CA SER A 22 9.49 18.69 -29.66
C SER A 22 8.15 19.15 -29.07
N LEU A 23 7.95 19.02 -27.75
CA LEU A 23 6.74 19.44 -27.03
C LEU A 23 6.64 20.97 -26.84
N LEU A 24 7.75 21.64 -26.51
CA LEU A 24 7.79 23.11 -26.38
C LEU A 24 7.61 23.81 -27.73
N ARG A 25 8.13 23.20 -28.80
CA ARG A 25 7.92 23.62 -30.19
C ARG A 25 6.46 23.43 -30.67
N TRP A 26 5.68 22.58 -30.00
CA TRP A 26 4.31 22.21 -30.39
C TRP A 26 3.18 23.04 -29.74
N LEU A 27 3.45 23.83 -28.69
CA LEU A 27 2.40 24.33 -27.80
C LEU A 27 2.40 25.84 -27.50
N THR A 28 3.07 26.66 -28.32
CA THR A 28 3.06 28.14 -28.13
C THR A 28 2.22 28.82 -29.21
N PRO A 29 0.92 29.11 -28.98
CA PRO A 29 0.13 29.91 -29.92
C PRO A 29 0.53 31.39 -29.85
N LYS A 30 0.66 32.04 -31.02
CA LYS A 30 0.62 33.51 -31.13
C LYS A 30 -0.61 33.89 -31.96
N THR A 31 -1.51 34.69 -31.40
CA THR A 31 -2.57 35.33 -32.19
C THR A 31 -1.94 36.35 -33.13
N ILE A 32 -2.18 36.24 -34.44
CA ILE A 32 -1.98 37.36 -35.36
C ILE A 32 -3.21 37.46 -36.29
N THR A 33 -3.80 38.64 -36.36
CA THR A 33 -4.50 39.12 -37.56
C THR A 33 -3.49 40.02 -38.29
N ALA A 34 -3.27 39.89 -39.60
CA ALA A 34 -4.13 40.50 -40.60
C ALA A 34 -4.19 39.78 -41.97
N SER A 35 -3.64 38.57 -42.14
CA SER A 35 -3.77 37.86 -43.44
C SER A 35 -3.58 36.33 -43.41
N GLY A 36 -3.87 35.64 -42.29
CA GLY A 36 -3.67 34.19 -42.19
C GLY A 36 -4.71 33.47 -41.32
N ILE A 37 -5.63 32.79 -42.01
CA ILE A 37 -6.66 31.79 -41.64
C ILE A 37 -6.97 31.60 -40.13
N LYS A 38 -8.14 32.10 -39.70
CA LYS A 38 -8.91 31.53 -38.58
C LYS A 38 -10.14 30.78 -39.12
N ASP A 39 -10.27 29.52 -38.75
CA ASP A 39 -11.59 28.89 -38.54
C ASP A 39 -11.69 28.46 -37.07
N THR A 40 -11.86 29.44 -36.17
CA THR A 40 -12.05 29.22 -34.73
C THR A 40 -13.35 28.49 -34.40
N SER A 41 -14.23 28.25 -35.38
CA SER A 41 -15.45 27.46 -35.19
C SER A 41 -15.18 25.95 -35.05
N LYS A 42 -13.97 25.49 -35.40
CA LYS A 42 -13.57 24.06 -35.39
C LYS A 42 -12.40 23.73 -34.44
N ASN A 43 -12.06 24.60 -33.49
CA ASN A 43 -10.95 24.42 -32.55
C ASN A 43 -9.56 24.24 -33.22
N ILE A 44 -9.33 24.87 -34.37
CA ILE A 44 -8.06 24.84 -35.11
C ILE A 44 -7.22 26.09 -34.80
N PHE A 45 -5.96 25.89 -34.43
CA PHE A 45 -4.98 26.91 -34.01
C PHE A 45 -3.70 26.82 -34.85
N CYS A 46 -2.91 27.90 -34.88
CA CYS A 46 -1.64 27.97 -35.62
C CYS A 46 -0.45 28.15 -34.65
N GLY A 47 0.59 27.34 -34.81
CA GLY A 47 1.85 27.41 -34.08
C GLY A 47 3.02 27.77 -35.01
N TRP A 48 4.07 28.36 -34.46
CA TRP A 48 5.25 28.79 -35.21
C TRP A 48 6.49 28.00 -34.81
N LEU A 49 7.33 27.70 -35.78
CA LEU A 49 8.65 27.09 -35.68
C LEU A 49 9.65 28.24 -35.79
N ASP A 50 10.68 28.27 -34.95
CA ASP A 50 11.77 29.23 -35.11
C ASP A 50 12.46 28.98 -36.45
N THR A 51 12.16 29.81 -37.46
CA THR A 51 12.96 29.87 -38.67
C THR A 51 14.23 30.63 -38.32
N ALA A 52 15.36 29.96 -38.51
CA ALA A 52 16.67 30.58 -38.42
C ALA A 52 16.72 31.75 -39.40
N THR A 53 16.66 32.98 -38.90
CA THR A 53 17.08 34.16 -39.66
C THR A 53 18.61 34.16 -39.73
N ASP A 54 19.19 33.16 -40.38
CA ASP A 54 20.60 33.13 -40.78
C ASP A 54 20.70 32.42 -42.14
N GLY A 55 20.46 33.21 -43.20
CA GLY A 55 21.06 33.13 -44.53
C GLY A 55 21.45 31.77 -45.13
N GLY A 56 20.47 30.93 -45.45
CA GLY A 56 20.64 29.81 -46.37
C GLY A 56 19.82 30.03 -47.65
N ASP A 57 20.53 30.13 -48.77
CA ASP A 57 20.02 30.22 -50.14
C ASP A 57 19.23 28.94 -50.50
N ASP A 58 17.91 29.04 -50.71
CA ASP A 58 17.13 28.00 -51.38
C ASP A 58 15.94 28.64 -52.12
N ASN A 59 16.04 28.65 -53.45
CA ASN A 59 15.04 29.16 -54.40
C ASN A 59 13.77 28.28 -54.49
N ASN A 60 13.27 27.74 -53.39
CA ASN A 60 12.01 27.00 -53.38
C ASN A 60 10.87 27.93 -52.96
N GLU A 61 9.88 28.09 -53.84
CA GLU A 61 8.63 28.77 -53.47
C GLU A 61 8.02 28.13 -52.21
N PRO A 62 7.52 28.94 -51.26
CA PRO A 62 6.96 28.45 -50.00
C PRO A 62 5.75 27.55 -50.28
N THR A 63 5.93 26.24 -50.15
CA THR A 63 4.88 25.25 -50.41
C THR A 63 4.13 24.93 -49.12
N THR A 64 2.91 25.43 -49.00
CA THR A 64 2.00 25.08 -47.90
C THR A 64 1.43 23.69 -48.13
N THR A 65 1.64 22.79 -47.17
CA THR A 65 1.13 21.41 -47.22
C THR A 65 -0.13 21.28 -46.37
N THR A 66 -1.17 20.65 -46.93
CA THR A 66 -2.44 20.39 -46.23
C THR A 66 -2.57 18.91 -45.88
N TYR A 67 -2.81 18.60 -44.60
CA TYR A 67 -3.13 17.28 -44.07
C TYR A 67 -4.52 16.81 -44.55
N ALA A 68 -4.77 15.51 -44.49
CA ALA A 68 -6.05 14.89 -44.91
C ALA A 68 -7.27 15.39 -44.11
N ASP A 69 -7.07 15.94 -42.92
CA ASP A 69 -8.13 16.45 -42.04
C ASP A 69 -8.32 17.98 -42.14
N GLY A 70 -7.70 18.60 -43.15
CA GLY A 70 -7.79 20.02 -43.49
C GLY A 70 -6.83 20.94 -42.73
N LEU A 71 -6.01 20.40 -41.82
CA LEU A 71 -4.93 21.17 -41.18
C LEU A 71 -3.81 21.46 -42.19
N GLN A 72 -3.02 22.50 -41.97
CA GLN A 72 -1.97 22.97 -42.85
C GLN A 72 -0.66 23.27 -42.12
N TYR A 73 0.46 23.19 -42.84
CA TYR A 73 1.74 23.70 -42.37
C TYR A 73 2.58 24.27 -43.52
N ASN A 74 3.44 25.22 -43.20
CA ASN A 74 4.45 25.77 -44.09
C ASN A 74 5.79 25.85 -43.33
N LEU A 75 6.67 24.88 -43.58
CA LEU A 75 7.94 24.80 -42.86
C LEU A 75 8.91 25.91 -43.27
N SER A 76 8.84 26.38 -44.51
CA SER A 76 9.70 27.48 -45.01
C SER A 76 9.37 28.80 -44.32
N GLU A 77 8.09 29.04 -44.05
CA GLU A 77 7.63 30.19 -43.25
C GLU A 77 7.60 29.90 -41.75
N GLY A 78 7.91 28.67 -41.35
CA GLY A 78 7.99 28.27 -39.96
C GLY A 78 6.65 28.28 -39.25
N TRP A 79 5.57 27.78 -39.84
CA TRP A 79 4.29 27.65 -39.14
C TRP A 79 3.53 26.36 -39.46
N TYR A 80 2.61 25.98 -38.59
CA TYR A 80 1.74 24.81 -38.71
C TYR A 80 0.41 25.03 -37.99
N THR A 81 -0.62 24.25 -38.30
CA THR A 81 -1.92 24.28 -37.61
C THR A 81 -2.25 22.97 -36.92
N PHE A 82 -3.01 23.05 -35.83
CA PHE A 82 -3.36 21.92 -34.97
C PHE A 82 -4.77 22.10 -34.38
N LYS A 83 -5.44 21.01 -33.99
CA LYS A 83 -6.74 21.05 -33.29
C LYS A 83 -6.56 20.89 -31.78
N CYS A 84 -7.26 21.68 -30.97
CA CYS A 84 -7.26 21.52 -29.51
C CYS A 84 -8.66 21.72 -28.92
N ASN A 85 -9.23 20.67 -28.32
CA ASN A 85 -10.55 20.69 -27.68
C ASN A 85 -10.48 20.83 -26.14
N CYS A 86 -9.31 21.15 -25.59
CA CYS A 86 -9.14 21.29 -24.14
C CYS A 86 -9.76 22.61 -23.68
N PHE A 87 -10.51 22.60 -22.58
CA PHE A 87 -11.10 23.79 -21.97
C PHE A 87 -10.62 23.95 -20.54
N LEU A 88 -10.46 25.19 -20.12
CA LEU A 88 -10.24 25.62 -18.76
C LEU A 88 -11.48 26.37 -18.28
N LEU A 89 -11.80 26.24 -17.00
CA LEU A 89 -12.81 27.08 -16.36
C LEU A 89 -12.11 28.33 -15.83
N ASP A 90 -12.37 29.47 -16.47
CA ASP A 90 -11.86 30.78 -16.07
C ASP A 90 -13.07 31.63 -15.64
N ASP A 91 -13.11 32.04 -14.37
CA ASP A 91 -14.26 32.74 -13.75
C ASP A 91 -15.63 32.12 -14.10
N GLY A 92 -15.72 30.79 -14.04
CA GLY A 92 -16.95 30.05 -14.28
C GLY A 92 -17.39 29.98 -15.75
N LYS A 93 -16.57 30.44 -16.71
CA LYS A 93 -16.79 30.23 -18.15
C LYS A 93 -15.75 29.29 -18.73
N ALA A 94 -16.21 28.33 -19.53
CA ALA A 94 -15.33 27.42 -20.25
C ALA A 94 -14.60 28.16 -21.37
N THR A 95 -13.30 28.39 -21.19
CA THR A 95 -12.40 29.02 -22.14
C THR A 95 -11.45 27.97 -22.72
N ASN A 96 -11.31 27.90 -24.04
CA ASN A 96 -10.41 26.93 -24.67
C ASN A 96 -8.95 27.18 -24.21
N LEU A 97 -8.23 26.12 -23.85
CA LEU A 97 -6.87 26.15 -23.29
C LEU A 97 -5.90 26.97 -24.16
N ALA A 98 -5.96 26.82 -25.48
CA ALA A 98 -5.10 27.59 -26.37
C ALA A 98 -5.46 29.09 -26.38
N THR A 99 -6.73 29.43 -26.13
CA THR A 99 -7.19 30.82 -26.01
C THR A 99 -6.78 31.44 -24.68
N ALA A 100 -6.89 30.68 -23.58
CA ALA A 100 -6.43 31.11 -22.25
C ALA A 100 -4.91 31.31 -22.19
N LEU A 101 -4.14 30.42 -22.85
CA LEU A 101 -2.69 30.58 -22.95
C LEU A 101 -2.30 31.81 -23.80
N ALA A 102 -3.10 32.14 -24.82
CA ALA A 102 -2.88 33.33 -25.64
C ALA A 102 -3.20 34.63 -24.88
N SER A 103 -4.18 34.64 -23.96
CA SER A 103 -4.52 35.83 -23.17
C SER A 103 -3.55 36.12 -22.02
N ILE A 104 -2.84 35.11 -21.52
CA ILE A 104 -1.77 35.26 -20.51
C ILE A 104 -0.55 36.01 -21.07
N VAL A 105 -0.42 36.08 -22.40
CA VAL A 105 0.63 36.85 -23.08
C VAL A 105 0.06 38.21 -23.51
N SER A 106 -0.22 39.10 -22.55
CA SER A 106 -0.76 40.43 -22.88
C SER A 106 0.31 41.47 -23.20
N THR A 107 -0.05 42.31 -24.15
CA THR A 107 0.61 43.55 -24.63
C THR A 107 0.70 44.62 -23.55
N ASP A 108 1.57 45.62 -23.73
CA ASP A 108 1.62 46.81 -22.86
C ASP A 108 0.57 47.87 -23.24
N ASP A 109 0.51 48.91 -22.41
CA ASP A 109 -0.48 50.00 -22.42
C ASP A 109 -0.51 50.84 -23.72
N ASN A 110 0.41 50.64 -24.67
CA ASN A 110 0.40 51.30 -25.98
C ASN A 110 -0.09 50.41 -27.13
N ASN A 111 -0.54 49.18 -26.85
CA ASN A 111 -1.05 48.23 -27.83
C ASN A 111 -0.01 47.83 -28.91
N ASP A 112 1.28 47.97 -28.62
CA ASP A 112 2.38 47.44 -29.42
C ASP A 112 2.73 46.01 -28.99
N VAL A 113 3.01 45.16 -29.97
CA VAL A 113 3.30 43.73 -29.77
C VAL A 113 4.64 43.58 -29.05
N ILE A 114 4.59 43.32 -27.73
CA ILE A 114 5.75 42.80 -27.03
C ILE A 114 6.03 41.42 -27.61
N VAL A 115 7.13 41.33 -28.36
CA VAL A 115 7.79 40.07 -28.71
C VAL A 115 7.99 39.32 -27.41
N ALA A 116 7.15 38.30 -27.17
CA ALA A 116 7.25 37.38 -26.05
C ALA A 116 8.73 37.14 -25.74
N ALA A 117 9.11 37.47 -24.50
CA ALA A 117 10.47 37.39 -24.04
C ALA A 117 11.09 36.10 -24.55
N ARG A 118 12.11 36.26 -25.40
CA ARG A 118 13.03 35.21 -25.83
C ARG A 118 13.33 34.34 -24.61
N GLN A 119 13.28 33.02 -24.78
CA GLN A 119 13.76 32.11 -23.73
C GLN A 119 15.08 32.65 -23.16
N PRO A 120 15.28 32.68 -21.83
CA PRO A 120 16.47 33.28 -21.23
C PRO A 120 17.70 32.75 -21.95
N SER A 121 18.57 33.66 -22.44
CA SER A 121 19.69 33.33 -23.34
C SER A 121 20.63 32.25 -22.78
N ALA A 122 20.63 32.09 -21.45
CA ALA A 122 21.31 31.02 -20.72
C ALA A 122 20.84 29.61 -21.14
N TYR A 123 19.54 29.38 -21.36
CA TYR A 123 18.98 28.08 -21.77
C TYR A 123 19.33 27.73 -23.20
N VAL A 124 19.26 28.71 -24.10
CA VAL A 124 19.62 28.54 -25.52
C VAL A 124 21.09 28.15 -25.67
N SER A 125 21.99 28.77 -24.90
CA SER A 125 23.42 28.46 -24.96
C SER A 125 23.75 27.05 -24.46
N VAL A 126 23.11 26.62 -23.37
CA VAL A 126 23.31 25.27 -22.79
C VAL A 126 22.76 24.18 -23.70
N VAL A 127 21.55 24.37 -24.23
CA VAL A 127 20.92 23.43 -25.16
C VAL A 127 21.69 23.36 -26.48
N ARG A 128 22.14 24.50 -27.02
CA ARG A 128 22.96 24.54 -28.25
C ARG A 128 24.31 23.86 -28.06
N GLN A 129 25.03 24.13 -26.97
CA GLN A 129 26.33 23.48 -26.70
C GLN A 129 26.22 21.97 -26.54
N TYR A 130 25.13 21.48 -25.95
CA TYR A 130 24.86 20.05 -25.84
C TYR A 130 24.55 19.41 -27.20
N LEU A 131 23.75 20.07 -28.04
CA LEU A 131 23.26 19.54 -29.32
C LEU A 131 24.28 19.61 -30.47
N VAL A 132 25.26 20.52 -30.40
CA VAL A 132 26.31 20.64 -31.44
C VAL A 132 27.39 19.56 -31.29
N CYS A 133 27.47 18.86 -30.15
CA CYS A 133 28.34 17.70 -29.98
C CYS A 133 27.73 16.46 -30.67
N PRO A 134 28.46 15.77 -31.59
CA PRO A 134 27.91 14.67 -32.41
C PRO A 134 27.29 13.49 -31.65
N ASN A 135 27.63 13.32 -30.37
CA ASN A 135 27.13 12.25 -29.48
C ASN A 135 26.35 12.78 -28.27
N GLY A 136 25.96 14.07 -28.26
CA GLY A 136 25.47 14.78 -27.08
C GLY A 136 26.63 15.18 -26.14
N GLY A 137 26.69 16.46 -25.75
CA GLY A 137 27.77 16.98 -24.89
C GLY A 137 27.68 16.51 -23.43
N ASN A 138 28.77 16.59 -22.66
CA ASN A 138 28.75 16.34 -21.23
C ASN A 138 28.27 17.59 -20.47
N LEU A 139 27.02 17.59 -19.99
CA LEU A 139 26.46 18.70 -19.20
C LEU A 139 27.29 19.03 -17.94
N GLY A 140 28.02 18.06 -17.38
CA GLY A 140 28.92 18.28 -16.24
C GLY A 140 30.11 19.19 -16.58
N GLU A 141 30.69 19.07 -17.77
CA GLU A 141 31.80 19.93 -18.23
C GLU A 141 31.32 21.34 -18.61
N VAL A 142 30.08 21.49 -19.08
CA VAL A 142 29.46 22.81 -19.32
C VAL A 142 29.23 23.58 -18.02
N VAL A 143 28.96 22.86 -16.92
CA VAL A 143 28.81 23.42 -15.56
C VAL A 143 30.16 23.77 -14.91
N GLU A 144 31.23 23.02 -15.21
CA GLU A 144 32.57 23.30 -14.68
C GLU A 144 33.32 24.39 -15.45
N SER A 145 33.05 24.57 -16.75
CA SER A 145 33.70 25.56 -17.61
C SER A 145 33.13 26.98 -17.51
N ASN A 146 31.94 27.17 -16.95
CA ASN A 146 31.31 28.48 -16.73
C ASN A 146 31.17 28.77 -15.23
N SER A 147 32.20 29.38 -14.64
CA SER A 147 32.32 29.70 -13.22
C SER A 147 31.45 30.87 -12.72
N SER A 148 30.30 31.15 -13.34
CA SER A 148 29.36 32.16 -12.85
C SER A 148 28.19 31.51 -12.09
N SER A 149 27.89 32.06 -10.91
CA SER A 149 26.80 31.63 -10.01
C SER A 149 25.42 31.61 -10.66
N SER A 150 25.24 32.29 -11.79
CA SER A 150 24.03 32.32 -12.61
C SER A 150 23.74 31.00 -13.33
N SER A 151 24.76 30.27 -13.80
CA SER A 151 24.56 29.08 -14.65
C SER A 151 24.12 27.85 -13.85
N ARG A 152 24.58 27.71 -12.60
CA ARG A 152 24.05 26.72 -11.64
C ARG A 152 22.59 27.01 -11.27
N ARG A 153 22.27 28.29 -11.06
CA ARG A 153 20.91 28.74 -10.71
C ARG A 153 19.91 28.43 -11.82
N SER A 154 20.27 28.67 -13.08
CA SER A 154 19.44 28.32 -14.23
C SER A 154 19.22 26.81 -14.39
N LEU A 155 20.18 25.97 -13.98
CA LEU A 155 20.05 24.51 -14.04
C LEU A 155 19.16 23.96 -12.92
N ASP A 156 19.26 24.53 -11.71
CA ASP A 156 18.37 24.21 -10.59
C ASP A 156 16.93 24.66 -10.88
N GLU A 157 16.76 25.83 -11.51
CA GLU A 157 15.45 26.33 -11.97
C GLU A 157 14.85 25.45 -13.07
N LEU A 158 15.68 24.93 -13.98
CA LEU A 158 15.25 24.00 -15.04
C LEU A 158 14.86 22.62 -14.47
N ALA A 159 15.65 22.08 -13.55
CA ALA A 159 15.34 20.84 -12.86
C ALA A 159 14.04 20.96 -12.05
N CYS A 160 13.83 22.10 -11.39
CA CYS A 160 12.61 22.39 -10.64
C CYS A 160 11.39 22.52 -11.56
N ALA A 161 11.51 23.18 -12.71
CA ALA A 161 10.45 23.28 -13.71
C ALA A 161 10.09 21.90 -14.30
N ILE A 162 11.09 21.06 -14.59
CA ILE A 162 10.90 19.68 -15.10
C ILE A 162 10.19 18.81 -14.04
N SER A 163 10.63 18.87 -12.78
CA SER A 163 9.97 18.17 -11.67
C SER A 163 8.54 18.64 -11.46
N THR A 164 8.26 19.93 -11.68
CA THR A 164 6.93 20.54 -11.56
C THR A 164 6.00 20.10 -12.69
N VAL A 165 6.49 19.96 -13.92
CA VAL A 165 5.70 19.49 -15.07
C VAL A 165 5.43 17.98 -14.98
N LEU A 166 6.42 17.18 -14.58
CA LEU A 166 6.22 15.75 -14.27
C LEU A 166 5.24 15.55 -13.10
N ALA A 167 5.34 16.38 -12.05
CA ALA A 167 4.38 16.38 -10.95
C ALA A 167 2.97 16.77 -11.41
N ARG A 168 2.82 17.76 -12.32
CA ARG A 168 1.54 18.14 -12.94
C ARG A 168 0.94 17.03 -13.79
N MET A 169 1.73 16.33 -14.60
CA MET A 169 1.25 15.21 -15.43
C MET A 169 0.81 14.00 -14.59
N ILE A 170 1.38 13.82 -13.40
CA ILE A 170 1.08 12.71 -12.49
C ILE A 170 -0.03 13.08 -11.48
N ALA A 171 -0.17 14.35 -11.09
CA ALA A 171 -1.00 14.78 -9.94
C ALA A 171 -2.07 15.85 -10.22
N GLY A 172 -2.21 16.35 -11.46
CA GLY A 172 -3.29 17.28 -11.85
C GLY A 172 -3.30 18.64 -11.11
N ASP A 173 -4.46 19.30 -11.07
CA ASP A 173 -4.66 20.72 -10.71
C ASP A 173 -4.40 21.11 -9.24
N SER A 174 -3.92 20.17 -8.43
CA SER A 174 -3.67 20.33 -6.99
C SER A 174 -2.47 21.23 -6.64
N ILE A 175 -1.78 21.82 -7.62
CA ILE A 175 -0.50 22.53 -7.41
C ILE A 175 -0.60 24.07 -7.41
N THR A 176 -1.75 24.63 -7.78
CA THR A 176 -1.96 26.08 -7.84
C THR A 176 -1.84 26.72 -6.44
N GLY A 177 -2.23 25.99 -5.38
CA GLY A 177 -2.06 26.41 -3.98
C GLY A 177 -0.61 26.41 -3.50
N LEU A 178 0.20 25.44 -3.94
CA LEU A 178 1.62 25.32 -3.58
C LEU A 178 2.49 26.43 -4.20
N LEU A 179 2.12 26.93 -5.39
CA LEU A 179 2.83 28.03 -6.05
C LEU A 179 2.51 29.40 -5.44
N GLN A 180 1.30 29.59 -4.88
CA GLN A 180 0.97 30.80 -4.12
C GLN A 180 1.81 30.91 -2.85
N GLU A 181 2.01 29.80 -2.12
CA GLU A 181 2.88 29.74 -0.93
C GLU A 181 4.37 29.97 -1.25
N TYR A 182 4.85 29.54 -2.43
CA TYR A 182 6.26 29.72 -2.81
C TYR A 182 6.60 31.13 -3.30
N SER A 183 5.66 31.85 -3.91
CA SER A 183 5.88 33.24 -4.35
C SER A 183 6.09 34.21 -3.19
N THR A 184 5.48 33.93 -2.04
CA THR A 184 5.62 34.72 -0.80
C THR A 184 6.99 34.57 -0.13
N LEU A 185 7.77 33.54 -0.45
CA LEU A 185 9.11 33.30 0.13
C LEU A 185 10.25 34.05 -0.59
N TRP A 186 10.00 34.58 -1.80
CA TRP A 186 11.03 35.22 -2.63
C TRP A 186 10.98 36.76 -2.63
N THR A 187 10.00 37.37 -1.98
CA THR A 187 9.77 38.83 -2.02
C THR A 187 10.38 39.62 -0.86
N GLN A 188 11.14 39.00 0.05
CA GLN A 188 11.84 39.70 1.13
C GLN A 188 13.30 40.01 0.75
N PRO A 189 13.74 41.29 0.73
CA PRO A 189 15.11 41.64 0.40
C PRO A 189 16.08 41.30 1.55
N MET A 190 17.13 40.53 1.24
CA MET A 190 18.26 40.27 2.14
C MET A 190 19.14 41.53 2.28
N ASN A 191 19.05 42.21 3.41
CA ASN A 191 20.13 43.08 3.89
C ASN A 191 21.06 42.27 4.80
N ILE A 192 22.27 42.03 4.30
CA ILE A 192 23.41 41.47 5.03
C ILE A 192 23.95 42.59 5.94
N LEU A 193 23.95 42.37 7.26
CA LEU A 193 24.70 43.22 8.19
C LEU A 193 26.06 42.56 8.48
N MET A 194 27.12 43.31 8.19
CA MET A 194 28.49 43.00 8.56
C MET A 194 28.73 43.20 10.07
N ASP A 195 29.59 42.33 10.58
CA ASP A 195 30.70 42.60 11.52
C ASP A 195 30.58 42.27 13.04
N THR A 196 31.73 41.76 13.51
CA THR A 196 32.28 41.63 14.89
C THR A 196 31.98 40.38 15.75
N THR A 197 33.06 39.67 16.08
CA THR A 197 33.28 38.67 17.17
C THR A 197 33.16 39.35 18.56
N PRO A 198 32.96 38.68 19.75
CA PRO A 198 33.74 37.53 20.27
C PRO A 198 33.12 36.57 21.35
N SER A 199 33.90 35.55 21.73
CA SER A 199 34.05 34.94 23.09
C SER A 199 33.06 33.88 23.63
N ALA A 200 33.63 33.02 24.49
CA ALA A 200 33.07 31.80 25.04
C ALA A 200 32.17 32.01 26.28
N SER A 201 31.09 31.24 26.40
CA SER A 201 30.68 30.45 27.59
C SER A 201 29.22 29.98 27.49
N SER A 202 29.02 28.70 27.83
CA SER A 202 27.81 28.01 28.32
C SER A 202 26.40 28.33 27.78
N SER A 203 25.74 27.24 27.39
CA SER A 203 24.31 26.91 27.49
C SER A 203 23.40 27.08 26.26
N SER A 204 22.82 25.94 25.88
CA SER A 204 21.54 25.73 25.18
C SER A 204 21.42 26.04 23.68
N SER A 205 20.68 25.14 23.04
CA SER A 205 19.97 25.24 21.76
C SER A 205 20.77 25.17 20.45
N ALA A 206 20.60 24.01 19.79
CA ALA A 206 20.76 23.84 18.35
C ALA A 206 19.77 24.71 17.57
N PRO A 207 20.04 24.98 16.28
CA PRO A 207 18.92 24.89 15.34
C PRO A 207 19.34 24.40 13.95
N LEU A 208 18.85 23.22 13.57
CA LEU A 208 18.37 22.94 12.21
C LEU A 208 17.14 22.05 12.34
N HIS A 209 16.01 22.70 12.65
CA HIS A 209 14.69 22.08 12.64
C HIS A 209 14.30 21.74 11.19
N PHE A 210 14.05 20.45 10.94
CA PHE A 210 13.18 20.03 9.84
C PHE A 210 11.81 20.70 10.03
N ARG A 211 11.28 21.38 9.01
CA ARG A 211 9.89 21.85 9.03
C ARG A 211 8.95 20.64 9.13
N PRO A 212 8.05 20.59 10.12
CA PRO A 212 7.00 19.58 10.18
C PRO A 212 5.92 19.93 9.15
N TYR A 213 5.31 18.87 8.59
CA TYR A 213 3.93 18.73 8.12
C TYR A 213 3.22 19.92 7.44
N CYS A 214 2.51 19.57 6.35
CA CYS A 214 1.29 20.23 5.87
C CYS A 214 0.56 20.92 7.04
N PRO A 215 0.21 22.22 6.96
CA PRO A 215 -0.36 22.96 8.07
C PRO A 215 -1.53 22.16 8.61
N ILE A 216 -1.31 21.60 9.80
CA ILE A 216 -2.30 20.85 10.51
C ILE A 216 -3.46 21.84 10.73
N PRO A 217 -4.67 21.59 10.19
CA PRO A 217 -5.79 22.51 10.36
C PRO A 217 -5.99 22.78 11.86
N SER A 218 -6.44 23.98 12.24
CA SER A 218 -6.75 24.35 13.63
C SER A 218 -7.77 23.42 14.32
N THR A 219 -8.34 22.47 13.58
CA THR A 219 -9.23 21.41 14.05
C THR A 219 -8.53 20.08 14.35
N SER A 220 -7.22 19.95 14.11
CA SER A 220 -6.51 18.69 14.36
C SER A 220 -6.25 18.43 15.83
N ARG A 221 -6.51 17.19 16.22
CA ARG A 221 -6.32 16.71 17.60
C ARG A 221 -4.86 16.69 18.05
N LEU A 222 -3.90 16.73 17.12
CA LEU A 222 -2.47 16.66 17.42
C LEU A 222 -1.86 17.99 17.91
N LEU A 223 -2.59 19.11 17.76
CA LEU A 223 -2.15 20.45 18.21
C LEU A 223 -2.81 20.90 19.53
N LEU A 224 -3.73 20.12 20.08
CA LEU A 224 -4.52 20.51 21.25
C LEU A 224 -4.06 19.69 22.44
N SER A 225 -3.33 20.34 23.36
CA SER A 225 -2.96 19.80 24.67
C SER A 225 -4.20 19.32 25.44
N ASN A 226 -4.06 18.20 26.17
CA ASN A 226 -5.12 17.58 26.96
C ASN A 226 -5.67 18.44 28.13
N ASP A 227 -5.18 19.68 28.29
CA ASP A 227 -5.50 20.57 29.41
C ASP A 227 -6.58 21.62 29.10
N ASP A 228 -7.08 21.70 27.87
CA ASP A 228 -8.18 22.61 27.53
C ASP A 228 -9.55 21.95 27.79
N ASP A 229 -10.12 22.25 28.96
CA ASP A 229 -11.48 21.91 29.40
C ASP A 229 -12.59 22.44 28.45
N ASP A 230 -12.22 23.19 27.41
CA ASP A 230 -13.11 23.76 26.41
C ASP A 230 -13.39 22.83 25.19
N PHE A 231 -12.67 21.70 25.02
CA PHE A 231 -12.95 20.73 23.95
C PHE A 231 -14.30 19.98 24.14
N LYS A 232 -14.90 20.03 25.33
CA LYS A 232 -16.29 19.59 25.53
C LYS A 232 -17.30 20.47 24.79
N LYS A 233 -16.88 21.56 24.14
CA LYS A 233 -17.76 22.52 23.43
C LYS A 233 -17.50 22.66 21.92
N THR A 234 -16.48 22.04 21.34
CA THR A 234 -16.28 22.11 19.87
C THR A 234 -17.34 21.25 19.16
N PRO A 235 -18.18 21.79 18.25
CA PRO A 235 -19.29 21.03 17.70
C PRO A 235 -18.79 19.80 16.92
N THR A 236 -19.23 18.61 17.31
CA THR A 236 -19.06 17.33 16.60
C THR A 236 -19.75 17.28 15.23
N THR A 237 -20.36 18.40 14.82
CA THR A 237 -21.23 18.60 13.66
C THR A 237 -20.58 19.36 12.50
N THR A 238 -19.28 19.65 12.52
CA THR A 238 -18.64 20.34 11.38
C THR A 238 -18.69 19.49 10.11
N THR A 239 -19.45 19.96 9.13
CA THR A 239 -19.54 19.39 7.78
C THR A 239 -18.23 19.63 7.02
N ILE A 240 -17.73 18.56 6.39
CA ILE A 240 -16.58 18.57 5.49
C ILE A 240 -17.09 19.04 4.12
N ARG A 241 -16.47 20.09 3.55
CA ARG A 241 -16.94 20.72 2.32
C ARG A 241 -15.97 20.58 1.15
N THR A 242 -14.68 20.38 1.42
CA THR A 242 -13.67 20.29 0.35
C THR A 242 -12.91 18.97 0.38
N HIS A 243 -12.33 18.61 -0.77
CA HIS A 243 -11.45 17.43 -0.90
C HIS A 243 -10.20 17.54 -0.01
N GLU A 244 -9.69 18.76 0.18
CA GLU A 244 -8.55 19.01 1.06
C GLU A 244 -8.93 18.77 2.54
N GLU A 245 -10.08 19.28 2.98
CA GLU A 245 -10.62 19.01 4.32
C GLU A 245 -10.88 17.51 4.52
N MET A 246 -11.47 16.83 3.54
CA MET A 246 -11.70 15.39 3.58
C MET A 246 -10.38 14.63 3.76
N THR A 247 -9.37 14.96 2.96
CA THR A 247 -8.05 14.34 3.04
C THR A 247 -7.42 14.56 4.41
N ALA A 248 -7.40 15.81 4.90
CA ALA A 248 -6.83 16.14 6.20
C ALA A 248 -7.55 15.40 7.35
N VAL A 249 -8.88 15.34 7.32
CA VAL A 249 -9.68 14.63 8.32
C VAL A 249 -9.44 13.14 8.25
N VAL A 250 -9.50 12.51 7.08
CA VAL A 250 -9.27 11.06 6.92
C VAL A 250 -7.88 10.68 7.42
N TYR A 251 -6.83 11.39 6.99
CA TYR A 251 -5.47 11.09 7.44
C TYR A 251 -5.32 11.25 8.95
N SER A 252 -5.93 12.29 9.53
CA SER A 252 -5.94 12.50 10.99
C SER A 252 -6.66 11.35 11.72
N GLU A 253 -7.87 10.98 11.29
CA GLU A 253 -8.64 9.93 11.95
C GLU A 253 -7.99 8.56 11.77
N VAL A 254 -7.45 8.25 10.58
CA VAL A 254 -6.70 7.01 10.34
C VAL A 254 -5.44 6.96 11.19
N ALA A 255 -4.72 8.07 11.39
CA ALA A 255 -3.52 8.16 12.24
C ALA A 255 -3.82 8.11 13.75
N CYS A 256 -5.04 8.44 14.17
CA CYS A 256 -5.46 8.35 15.58
C CYS A 256 -6.20 7.06 15.92
N ALA A 257 -6.71 6.32 14.94
CA ALA A 257 -7.44 5.09 15.17
C ALA A 257 -6.59 4.04 15.90
N LYS A 258 -7.17 3.43 16.94
CA LYS A 258 -6.61 2.26 17.61
C LYS A 258 -6.95 1.01 16.80
N ILE A 259 -5.95 0.18 16.58
CA ILE A 259 -6.04 -0.95 15.66
C ILE A 259 -6.30 -2.25 16.43
N THR A 260 -7.24 -3.05 15.95
CA THR A 260 -7.32 -4.46 16.30
C THR A 260 -6.66 -5.27 15.21
N ASP A 261 -5.49 -5.82 15.51
CA ASP A 261 -4.79 -6.68 14.57
C ASP A 261 -5.33 -8.10 14.66
N VAL A 262 -6.37 -8.35 13.87
CA VAL A 262 -7.19 -9.55 13.96
C VAL A 262 -6.45 -10.85 13.65
N HIS A 263 -5.17 -10.82 13.22
CA HIS A 263 -4.39 -12.03 12.99
C HIS A 263 -2.87 -11.80 12.94
N THR A 264 -2.13 -12.53 13.79
CA THR A 264 -0.67 -12.53 13.87
C THR A 264 -0.11 -13.91 14.25
N HIS A 265 1.22 -14.05 14.18
CA HIS A 265 2.01 -15.15 14.71
C HIS A 265 2.89 -14.70 15.89
N LEU A 266 2.49 -13.63 16.57
CA LEU A 266 3.20 -13.09 17.73
C LEU A 266 2.79 -13.85 19.00
N PHE A 267 3.68 -13.86 19.98
CA PHE A 267 3.44 -14.36 21.32
C PHE A 267 3.96 -13.34 22.33
N PRO A 268 3.39 -13.29 23.55
CA PRO A 268 3.91 -12.41 24.58
C PRO A 268 5.31 -12.85 25.03
N PRO A 269 6.18 -11.92 25.49
CA PRO A 269 7.54 -12.25 25.94
C PRO A 269 7.64 -13.36 26.99
N SER A 270 6.56 -13.60 27.75
CA SER A 270 6.45 -14.68 28.72
C SER A 270 6.53 -16.08 28.13
N HIS A 271 6.28 -16.25 26.83
CA HIS A 271 6.35 -17.54 26.12
C HIS A 271 7.76 -17.88 25.63
N GLY A 272 8.75 -17.09 26.05
CA GLY A 272 10.16 -17.34 25.79
C GLY A 272 10.61 -17.03 24.37
N PRO A 273 11.93 -17.10 24.12
CA PRO A 273 12.54 -16.67 22.87
C PRO A 273 12.22 -17.56 21.67
N THR A 274 11.71 -18.78 21.89
CA THR A 274 11.33 -19.70 20.81
C THR A 274 10.05 -19.26 20.11
N LEU A 275 9.09 -18.70 20.85
CA LEU A 275 7.78 -18.28 20.32
C LEU A 275 7.68 -16.76 20.15
N SER A 276 8.27 -15.98 21.08
CA SER A 276 8.25 -14.52 21.04
C SER A 276 9.47 -13.98 20.29
N LEU A 277 9.37 -13.85 18.97
CA LEU A 277 10.44 -13.35 18.11
C LEU A 277 10.43 -11.81 18.00
N TRP A 278 11.59 -11.17 18.17
CA TRP A 278 11.77 -9.72 18.06
C TRP A 278 13.24 -9.37 17.80
N GLY A 279 13.50 -8.14 17.35
CA GLY A 279 14.85 -7.64 17.09
C GLY A 279 15.32 -7.73 15.64
N ILE A 280 16.47 -7.08 15.36
CA ILE A 280 16.96 -6.88 13.99
C ILE A 280 17.32 -8.19 13.26
N ASP A 281 17.96 -9.16 13.92
CA ASP A 281 18.34 -10.40 13.25
C ASP A 281 17.10 -11.25 12.90
N GLU A 282 16.06 -11.22 13.74
CA GLU A 282 14.77 -11.86 13.43
C GLU A 282 14.04 -11.12 12.28
N LEU A 283 14.09 -9.79 12.26
CA LEU A 283 13.56 -9.00 11.14
C LEU A 283 14.24 -9.36 9.82
N LEU A 284 15.58 -9.41 9.80
CA LEU A 284 16.36 -9.69 8.60
C LEU A 284 16.22 -11.14 8.14
N THR A 285 16.08 -12.09 9.06
CA THR A 285 15.87 -13.50 8.73
C THR A 285 14.40 -13.90 8.57
N TYR A 286 13.51 -12.91 8.47
CA TYR A 286 12.12 -13.14 8.11
C TYR A 286 12.03 -13.79 6.73
N HIS A 287 11.19 -14.84 6.61
CA HIS A 287 11.11 -15.68 5.41
C HIS A 287 10.88 -14.93 4.08
N TYR A 288 10.30 -13.72 4.08
CA TYR A 288 10.19 -12.91 2.84
C TYR A 288 11.56 -12.44 2.37
N LEU A 289 12.41 -11.98 3.29
CA LEU A 289 13.77 -11.55 2.99
C LEU A 289 14.67 -12.74 2.69
N VAL A 290 14.41 -13.91 3.29
CA VAL A 290 15.09 -15.16 2.89
C VAL A 290 14.75 -15.52 1.45
N ALA A 291 13.46 -15.50 1.07
CA ALA A 291 13.05 -15.75 -0.31
C ALA A 291 13.72 -14.75 -1.27
N GLU A 292 13.68 -13.45 -0.96
CA GLU A 292 14.30 -12.39 -1.77
C GLU A 292 15.82 -12.56 -1.87
N TYR A 293 16.49 -12.90 -0.77
CA TYR A 293 17.93 -13.21 -0.75
C TYR A 293 18.27 -14.31 -1.75
N PHE A 294 17.53 -15.43 -1.73
CA PHE A 294 17.79 -16.55 -2.64
C PHE A 294 17.49 -16.25 -4.12
N THR A 295 16.76 -15.18 -4.44
CA THR A 295 16.67 -14.71 -5.84
C THR A 295 17.95 -14.07 -6.36
N THR A 296 18.85 -13.68 -5.44
CA THR A 296 20.07 -12.92 -5.76
C THR A 296 21.36 -13.51 -5.22
N SER A 297 21.26 -14.57 -4.39
CA SER A 297 22.40 -15.24 -3.78
C SER A 297 23.29 -15.90 -4.83
N ALA A 298 24.57 -16.09 -4.49
CA ALA A 298 25.46 -16.86 -5.36
C ALA A 298 24.93 -18.29 -5.54
N PRO A 299 25.07 -18.91 -6.73
CA PRO A 299 24.63 -20.30 -6.97
C PRO A 299 25.25 -21.34 -6.03
N THR A 300 26.38 -21.00 -5.41
CA THR A 300 27.08 -21.85 -4.43
C THR A 300 26.42 -21.84 -3.05
N MET A 301 25.53 -20.89 -2.75
CA MET A 301 24.81 -20.84 -1.47
C MET A 301 23.51 -21.64 -1.61
N SER A 302 23.45 -22.81 -0.98
CA SER A 302 22.22 -23.60 -0.92
C SER A 302 21.34 -23.20 0.27
N PRO A 303 20.00 -23.36 0.17
CA PRO A 303 19.10 -23.18 1.33
C PRO A 303 19.47 -24.07 2.52
N THR A 304 19.91 -25.29 2.26
CA THR A 304 20.36 -26.23 3.30
C THR A 304 21.57 -25.67 4.05
N ASP A 305 22.59 -25.22 3.33
CA ASP A 305 23.78 -24.63 3.96
C ASP A 305 23.44 -23.37 4.74
N PHE A 306 22.57 -22.52 4.19
CA PHE A 306 22.12 -21.31 4.86
C PHE A 306 21.46 -21.59 6.22
N TYR A 307 20.59 -22.61 6.30
CA TYR A 307 19.89 -22.92 7.54
C TYR A 307 20.70 -23.79 8.52
N ILE A 308 21.56 -24.68 8.04
CA ILE A 308 22.29 -25.64 8.89
C ILE A 308 23.65 -25.08 9.33
N ASN A 309 24.39 -24.44 8.41
CA ASN A 309 25.78 -24.08 8.64
C ASN A 309 25.97 -22.64 9.12
N LEU A 310 24.92 -21.81 9.09
CA LEU A 310 24.98 -20.41 9.52
C LEU A 310 24.16 -20.20 10.79
N THR A 311 24.74 -19.47 11.73
CA THR A 311 24.00 -18.88 12.86
C THR A 311 23.08 -17.77 12.37
N LYS A 312 22.06 -17.42 13.16
CA LYS A 312 21.11 -16.36 12.79
C LYS A 312 21.75 -14.99 12.54
N PRO A 313 22.73 -14.50 13.33
CA PRO A 313 23.44 -13.27 13.00
C PRO A 313 24.19 -13.35 11.65
N GLN A 314 24.80 -14.49 11.33
CA GLN A 314 25.46 -14.70 10.04
C GLN A 314 24.47 -14.72 8.87
N GLN A 315 23.29 -15.32 9.05
CA GLN A 315 22.21 -15.25 8.08
C GLN A 315 21.75 -13.80 7.87
N ALA A 316 21.56 -13.04 8.95
CA ALA A 316 21.19 -11.63 8.91
C ALA A 316 22.25 -10.76 8.21
N ASP A 317 23.54 -11.02 8.46
CA ASP A 317 24.65 -10.32 7.79
C ASP A 317 24.63 -10.53 6.27
N LEU A 318 24.40 -11.77 5.83
CA LEU A 318 24.29 -12.09 4.40
C LEU A 318 23.10 -11.39 3.75
N ILE A 319 21.95 -11.38 4.40
CA ILE A 319 20.74 -10.72 3.91
C ILE A 319 20.94 -9.19 3.89
N TRP A 320 21.46 -8.61 4.96
CA TRP A 320 21.77 -7.18 5.05
C TRP A 320 22.70 -6.76 3.91
N LYS A 321 23.81 -7.48 3.74
CA LYS A 321 24.75 -7.23 2.65
C LYS A 321 24.06 -7.32 1.28
N ALA A 322 23.37 -8.41 1.00
CA ALA A 322 22.82 -8.67 -0.33
C ALA A 322 21.67 -7.73 -0.71
N LEU A 323 20.79 -7.39 0.24
CA LEU A 323 19.53 -6.70 -0.05
C LEU A 323 19.54 -5.21 0.33
N PHE A 324 20.43 -4.77 1.24
CA PHE A 324 20.49 -3.38 1.72
C PHE A 324 21.78 -2.65 1.32
N ILE A 325 22.89 -3.37 1.12
CA ILE A 325 24.18 -2.78 0.74
C ILE A 325 24.42 -2.90 -0.76
N ASP A 326 24.36 -4.13 -1.28
CA ASP A 326 24.70 -4.43 -2.67
C ASP A 326 23.57 -4.00 -3.64
N ARG A 327 22.38 -3.70 -3.10
CA ARG A 327 21.18 -3.29 -3.85
C ARG A 327 20.40 -2.23 -3.07
N LEU A 328 19.56 -1.48 -3.79
CA LEU A 328 18.63 -0.55 -3.15
C LEU A 328 17.49 -1.35 -2.48
N PRO A 329 17.23 -1.15 -1.17
CA PRO A 329 16.22 -1.90 -0.40
C PRO A 329 14.79 -1.39 -0.68
N VAL A 330 14.33 -1.49 -1.93
CA VAL A 330 13.03 -0.96 -2.39
C VAL A 330 11.87 -1.93 -2.22
N SER A 331 12.14 -3.23 -2.04
CA SER A 331 11.09 -4.22 -1.80
C SER A 331 10.32 -3.86 -0.52
N GLU A 332 9.03 -4.22 -0.46
CA GLU A 332 8.19 -3.86 0.70
C GLU A 332 8.72 -4.48 2.00
N ALA A 333 9.29 -5.68 1.96
CA ALA A 333 9.91 -6.32 3.11
C ALA A 333 11.18 -5.58 3.56
N CYS A 334 12.06 -5.20 2.63
CA CYS A 334 13.27 -4.44 2.95
C CYS A 334 12.94 -3.03 3.47
N ARG A 335 12.04 -2.32 2.80
CA ARG A 335 11.52 -1.02 3.24
C ARG A 335 10.91 -1.11 4.63
N GLY A 336 10.22 -2.21 4.94
CA GLY A 336 9.67 -2.48 6.26
C GLY A 336 10.71 -2.42 7.37
N VAL A 337 11.86 -3.08 7.18
CA VAL A 337 12.98 -3.03 8.13
C VAL A 337 13.48 -1.60 8.33
N LEU A 338 13.66 -0.84 7.24
CA LEU A 338 14.09 0.56 7.33
C LEU A 338 13.09 1.44 8.08
N THR A 339 11.79 1.30 7.80
CA THR A 339 10.73 2.04 8.49
C THR A 339 10.75 1.75 9.99
N THR A 340 10.84 0.47 10.37
CA THR A 340 10.94 0.07 11.78
C THR A 340 12.16 0.72 12.45
N LEU A 341 13.35 0.61 11.87
CA LEU A 341 14.57 1.17 12.46
C LEU A 341 14.52 2.69 12.59
N CYS A 342 14.01 3.37 11.58
CA CYS A 342 13.78 4.82 11.61
C CYS A 342 12.83 5.20 12.75
N LYS A 343 11.67 4.54 12.85
CA LYS A 343 10.68 4.78 13.91
C LYS A 343 11.24 4.54 15.31
N LEU A 344 12.12 3.54 15.47
CA LEU A 344 12.79 3.28 16.73
C LEU A 344 13.84 4.35 17.12
N GLY A 345 14.11 5.34 16.25
CA GLY A 345 15.06 6.43 16.48
C GLY A 345 16.46 6.18 15.91
N LEU A 346 16.67 5.12 15.12
CA LEU A 346 17.98 4.68 14.63
C LEU A 346 18.37 5.29 13.28
N TYR A 347 17.84 6.47 12.95
CA TYR A 347 18.05 7.14 11.65
C TYR A 347 19.53 7.27 11.27
N GLN A 348 20.40 7.58 12.24
CA GLN A 348 21.83 7.75 11.97
C GLN A 348 22.51 6.41 11.66
N ALA A 349 22.24 5.35 12.44
CA ALA A 349 22.78 4.02 12.17
C ALA A 349 22.28 3.47 10.82
N VAL A 350 21.02 3.71 10.45
CA VAL A 350 20.48 3.37 9.12
C VAL A 350 21.20 4.14 8.01
N ARG A 351 21.41 5.45 8.19
CA ARG A 351 22.13 6.30 7.22
C ARG A 351 23.56 5.81 7.00
N ASP A 352 24.23 5.44 8.08
CA ASP A 352 25.61 4.93 8.06
C ASP A 352 25.69 3.46 7.65
N ARG A 353 24.53 2.79 7.53
CA ARG A 353 24.37 1.36 7.23
C ARG A 353 25.06 0.45 8.26
N ASP A 354 25.11 0.92 9.49
CA ASP A 354 25.82 0.31 10.60
C ASP A 354 24.92 -0.70 11.34
N LEU A 355 24.99 -1.96 10.92
CA LEU A 355 24.22 -3.05 11.52
C LEU A 355 24.66 -3.35 12.96
N ASP A 356 25.93 -3.13 13.29
CA ASP A 356 26.47 -3.40 14.63
C ASP A 356 25.99 -2.37 15.65
N ALA A 357 25.88 -1.09 15.24
CA ALA A 357 25.22 -0.06 16.04
C ALA A 357 23.74 -0.38 16.27
N ILE A 358 23.04 -0.89 15.26
CA ILE A 358 21.63 -1.32 15.39
C ILE A 358 21.52 -2.48 16.39
N ARG A 359 22.36 -3.52 16.26
CA ARG A 359 22.39 -4.64 17.22
C ARG A 359 22.71 -4.19 18.64
N THR A 360 23.65 -3.25 18.78
CA THR A 360 24.02 -2.64 20.05
C THR A 360 22.82 -1.95 20.72
N PHE A 361 22.02 -1.22 19.96
CA PHE A 361 20.79 -0.63 20.49
C PHE A 361 19.84 -1.68 21.09
N TYR A 362 19.52 -2.76 20.35
CA TYR A 362 18.63 -3.82 20.84
C TYR A 362 19.20 -4.50 22.09
N ARG A 363 20.49 -4.83 22.06
CA ARG A 363 21.18 -5.51 23.15
C ARG A 363 21.19 -4.67 24.42
N ASP A 364 21.70 -3.44 24.32
CA ASP A 364 22.00 -2.63 25.49
C ASP A 364 20.72 -2.01 26.09
N SER A 365 19.75 -1.66 25.25
CA SER A 365 18.50 -1.04 25.71
C SER A 365 17.48 -2.04 26.27
N TYR A 366 17.44 -3.27 25.73
CA TYR A 366 16.38 -4.22 26.01
C TYR A 366 16.89 -5.63 26.37
N GLN A 367 17.64 -6.29 25.47
CA GLN A 367 17.94 -7.72 25.64
C GLN A 367 18.81 -8.02 26.88
N SER A 368 19.70 -7.11 27.26
CA SER A 368 20.55 -7.22 28.46
C SER A 368 19.76 -7.32 29.77
N ARG A 369 18.49 -6.87 29.77
CA ARG A 369 17.57 -6.93 30.92
C ARG A 369 16.63 -8.14 30.89
N GLY A 370 16.83 -9.07 29.95
CA GLY A 370 16.03 -10.30 29.85
C GLY A 370 14.54 -10.04 29.61
N THR A 371 13.67 -10.76 30.33
CA THR A 371 12.21 -10.69 30.15
C THR A 371 11.63 -9.31 30.43
N GLU A 372 12.17 -8.57 31.40
CA GLU A 372 11.71 -7.20 31.71
C GLU A 372 11.92 -6.27 30.51
N GLY A 373 13.12 -6.30 29.90
CA GLY A 373 13.41 -5.51 28.71
C GLY A 373 12.58 -5.93 27.49
N ALA A 374 12.27 -7.22 27.36
CA ALA A 374 11.39 -7.71 26.29
C ALA A 374 9.94 -7.23 26.46
N LEU A 375 9.42 -7.20 27.70
CA LEU A 375 8.10 -6.65 28.01
C LEU A 375 8.05 -5.14 27.77
N GLU A 376 9.08 -4.40 28.19
CA GLU A 376 9.18 -2.97 27.92
C GLU A 376 9.20 -2.69 26.41
N PHE A 377 9.98 -3.47 25.65
CA PHE A 377 10.00 -3.34 24.20
C PHE A 377 8.63 -3.65 23.58
N SER A 378 7.97 -4.72 24.02
CA SER A 378 6.61 -5.03 23.57
C SER A 378 5.63 -3.89 23.80
N ASN A 379 5.55 -3.37 25.03
CA ASN A 379 4.67 -2.26 25.37
C ASN A 379 4.97 -1.00 24.53
N ARG A 380 6.25 -0.69 24.31
CA ARG A 380 6.65 0.40 23.41
C ARG A 380 6.09 0.20 22.00
N ILE A 381 6.21 -1.01 21.44
CA ILE A 381 5.75 -1.31 20.08
C ILE A 381 4.23 -1.12 19.97
N PHE A 382 3.44 -1.66 20.90
CA PHE A 382 1.98 -1.53 20.89
C PHE A 382 1.53 -0.07 21.08
N GLU A 383 2.02 0.57 22.15
CA GLU A 383 1.47 1.83 22.64
C GLU A 383 2.01 3.05 21.89
N GLN A 384 3.29 3.05 21.54
CA GLN A 384 4.00 4.24 21.05
C GLN A 384 4.28 4.19 19.55
N GLU A 385 4.64 3.02 19.02
CA GLU A 385 5.15 2.92 17.65
C GLU A 385 4.08 2.48 16.62
N ALA A 386 3.29 1.45 16.93
CA ALA A 386 2.34 0.85 15.98
C ALA A 386 0.90 1.38 16.13
N GLY A 387 0.49 1.76 17.34
CA GLY A 387 -0.90 2.19 17.62
C GLY A 387 -1.90 1.04 17.61
N VAL A 388 -1.45 -0.14 18.02
CA VAL A 388 -2.25 -1.37 18.08
C VAL A 388 -2.79 -1.53 19.50
N ASP A 389 -4.09 -1.77 19.62
CA ASP A 389 -4.77 -2.04 20.90
C ASP A 389 -4.49 -3.47 21.36
N HIS A 390 -4.68 -4.45 20.48
CA HIS A 390 -4.29 -5.83 20.72
C HIS A 390 -4.11 -6.58 19.40
N VAL A 391 -3.37 -7.68 19.47
CA VAL A 391 -3.21 -8.66 18.40
C VAL A 391 -3.97 -9.94 18.75
N VAL A 392 -4.43 -10.66 17.73
CA VAL A 392 -4.86 -12.05 17.88
C VAL A 392 -3.72 -12.97 17.44
N MET A 393 -3.25 -13.82 18.33
CA MET A 393 -2.19 -14.80 18.11
C MET A 393 -2.69 -15.97 17.24
N THR A 394 -1.76 -16.84 16.84
CA THR A 394 -2.07 -18.12 16.19
C THR A 394 -1.53 -19.24 17.06
N ASN A 395 -2.42 -19.96 17.74
CA ASN A 395 -2.05 -20.97 18.74
C ASN A 395 -2.32 -22.38 18.24
N ILE A 396 -1.27 -23.21 18.17
CA ILE A 396 -1.29 -24.51 17.51
C ILE A 396 -1.29 -25.62 18.58
N PRO A 397 -2.47 -26.15 18.96
CA PRO A 397 -2.53 -27.22 19.95
C PRO A 397 -1.87 -28.51 19.45
N PHE A 398 -1.84 -28.70 18.13
CA PHE A 398 -1.25 -29.87 17.46
C PHE A 398 0.28 -29.78 17.28
N ASP A 399 0.91 -28.66 17.64
CA ASP A 399 2.36 -28.55 17.70
C ASP A 399 2.84 -28.89 19.11
N ALA A 400 3.60 -29.97 19.26
CA ALA A 400 4.05 -30.44 20.57
C ALA A 400 4.91 -29.40 21.31
N THR A 401 5.65 -28.56 20.59
CA THR A 401 6.53 -27.54 21.18
C THR A 401 5.70 -26.42 21.80
N GLU A 402 4.74 -25.89 21.04
CA GLU A 402 3.82 -24.86 21.53
C GLU A 402 2.90 -25.42 22.63
N ALA A 403 2.37 -26.63 22.46
CA ALA A 403 1.51 -27.28 23.44
C ALA A 403 2.22 -27.42 24.81
N ALA A 404 3.50 -27.77 24.81
CA ALA A 404 4.31 -27.83 26.02
C ALA A 404 4.49 -26.44 26.68
N GLN A 405 4.58 -25.36 25.90
CA GLN A 405 4.69 -24.00 26.44
C GLN A 405 3.43 -23.56 27.19
N TRP A 406 2.24 -23.86 26.65
CA TRP A 406 0.96 -23.55 27.30
C TRP A 406 0.73 -24.31 28.62
N GLN A 407 1.32 -25.49 28.77
CA GLN A 407 1.28 -26.25 30.03
C GLN A 407 2.17 -25.62 31.11
N GLN A 408 3.30 -25.02 30.72
CA GLN A 408 4.28 -24.41 31.62
C GLN A 408 3.92 -22.96 31.99
N HIS A 409 3.35 -22.22 31.03
CA HIS A 409 3.03 -20.81 31.14
C HIS A 409 1.52 -20.63 30.96
N LYS A 410 0.74 -20.88 32.02
CA LYS A 410 -0.70 -20.58 32.01
C LYS A 410 -0.89 -19.12 31.61
N ALA A 411 -1.68 -18.90 30.57
CA ALA A 411 -1.97 -17.64 29.88
C ALA A 411 -1.41 -16.39 30.58
N ALA A 412 -0.43 -15.75 29.95
CA ALA A 412 -0.07 -14.40 30.36
C ALA A 412 -1.31 -13.51 30.14
N ASN A 413 -1.82 -12.92 31.22
CA ASN A 413 -2.92 -11.96 31.23
C ASN A 413 -2.50 -10.62 30.60
N ASP A 414 -1.73 -10.65 29.52
CA ASP A 414 -1.35 -9.46 28.78
C ASP A 414 -2.54 -9.06 27.89
N PRO A 415 -3.16 -7.89 28.12
CA PRO A 415 -4.33 -7.46 27.36
C PRO A 415 -4.02 -7.25 25.87
N HIS A 416 -2.76 -7.06 25.49
CA HIS A 416 -2.34 -6.87 24.11
C HIS A 416 -2.39 -8.16 23.28
N TYR A 417 -2.49 -9.34 23.91
CA TYR A 417 -2.45 -10.63 23.23
C TYR A 417 -3.74 -11.42 23.48
N LYS A 418 -4.52 -11.61 22.42
CA LYS A 418 -5.68 -12.51 22.39
C LYS A 418 -5.32 -13.79 21.66
N SER A 419 -5.96 -14.91 21.99
CA SER A 419 -5.63 -16.20 21.39
C SER A 419 -6.59 -16.55 20.24
N ALA A 420 -6.12 -17.39 19.33
CA ALA A 420 -6.97 -18.10 18.37
C ALA A 420 -6.45 -19.51 18.17
N LEU A 421 -7.35 -20.49 18.10
CA LEU A 421 -6.97 -21.89 18.03
C LEU A 421 -6.82 -22.35 16.58
N ARG A 422 -5.60 -22.68 16.17
CA ARG A 422 -5.28 -23.17 14.83
C ARG A 422 -5.59 -24.66 14.69
N VAL A 423 -6.45 -24.98 13.73
CA VAL A 423 -7.08 -26.30 13.54
C VAL A 423 -6.90 -26.85 12.12
N ASP A 424 -5.83 -26.47 11.43
CA ASP A 424 -5.51 -26.96 10.07
C ASP A 424 -5.69 -28.48 9.94
N PRO A 425 -5.18 -29.36 10.85
CA PRO A 425 -5.32 -30.81 10.70
C PRO A 425 -6.76 -31.31 10.65
N LEU A 426 -7.68 -30.64 11.35
CA LEU A 426 -9.10 -31.03 11.34
C LEU A 426 -9.79 -30.64 10.04
N LEU A 427 -9.39 -29.50 9.46
CA LEU A 427 -9.93 -29.06 8.18
C LEU A 427 -9.41 -29.95 7.04
N THR A 428 -8.14 -30.33 7.06
CA THR A 428 -7.51 -31.14 6.01
C THR A 428 -7.74 -32.64 6.13
N GLY A 429 -8.41 -33.10 7.19
CA GLY A 429 -8.59 -34.53 7.45
C GLY A 429 -7.30 -35.26 7.84
N ASP A 430 -6.31 -34.56 8.42
CA ASP A 430 -5.05 -35.16 8.86
C ASP A 430 -5.24 -35.92 10.19
N VAL A 431 -5.76 -37.14 10.06
CA VAL A 431 -6.05 -38.05 11.16
C VAL A 431 -4.78 -38.44 11.92
N GLU A 432 -3.62 -38.51 11.26
CA GLU A 432 -2.36 -38.91 11.88
C GLU A 432 -1.90 -37.86 12.90
N THR A 433 -1.84 -36.59 12.49
CA THR A 433 -1.47 -35.47 13.37
C THR A 433 -2.46 -35.31 14.52
N VAL A 434 -3.76 -35.44 14.25
CA VAL A 434 -4.81 -35.37 15.28
C VAL A 434 -4.63 -36.51 16.29
N ASN A 435 -4.54 -37.76 15.84
CA ASN A 435 -4.39 -38.91 16.74
C ASN A 435 -3.10 -38.88 17.54
N ALA A 436 -1.99 -38.42 16.96
CA ALA A 436 -0.73 -38.23 17.68
C ALA A 436 -0.88 -37.23 18.82
N SER A 437 -1.53 -36.09 18.54
CA SER A 437 -1.80 -35.03 19.54
C SER A 437 -2.75 -35.49 20.64
N LEU A 438 -3.80 -36.25 20.28
CA LEU A 438 -4.74 -36.82 21.25
C LEU A 438 -4.04 -37.78 22.21
N ARG A 439 -3.26 -38.73 21.69
CA ARG A 439 -2.49 -39.67 22.53
C ARG A 439 -1.52 -38.96 23.46
N MET A 440 -0.82 -37.94 22.94
CA MET A 440 0.10 -37.13 23.74
C MET A 440 -0.62 -36.35 24.84
N GLY A 441 -1.83 -35.86 24.56
CA GLY A 441 -2.69 -35.19 25.53
C GLY A 441 -3.43 -36.13 26.51
N GLY A 442 -3.32 -37.46 26.34
CA GLY A 442 -4.03 -38.44 27.15
C GLY A 442 -5.50 -38.66 26.77
N TYR A 443 -5.88 -38.37 25.53
CA TYR A 443 -7.22 -38.58 24.98
C TYR A 443 -7.25 -39.83 24.09
N GLU A 444 -8.40 -40.49 24.05
CA GLU A 444 -8.64 -41.60 23.11
C GLU A 444 -8.65 -41.06 21.66
N PRO A 445 -8.03 -41.76 20.69
CA PRO A 445 -8.00 -41.35 19.28
C PRO A 445 -9.34 -41.65 18.59
N THR A 446 -10.39 -40.95 19.02
CA THR A 446 -11.77 -41.06 18.51
C THR A 446 -12.33 -39.66 18.21
N LEU A 447 -13.45 -39.57 17.49
CA LEU A 447 -14.11 -38.29 17.22
C LEU A 447 -14.54 -37.57 18.51
N ASP A 448 -15.03 -38.31 19.50
CA ASP A 448 -15.39 -37.73 20.81
C ASP A 448 -14.16 -37.31 21.61
N GLY A 449 -13.04 -38.05 21.49
CA GLY A 449 -11.75 -37.64 22.03
C GLY A 449 -11.26 -36.33 21.40
N ALA A 450 -11.40 -36.18 20.08
CA ALA A 450 -11.07 -34.96 19.35
C ALA A 450 -11.93 -33.76 19.77
N LYS A 451 -13.25 -33.95 19.92
CA LYS A 451 -14.14 -32.91 20.47
C LYS A 451 -13.68 -32.49 21.86
N LYS A 452 -13.47 -33.46 22.75
CA LYS A 452 -13.05 -33.18 24.14
C LYS A 452 -11.73 -32.41 24.16
N TYR A 453 -10.76 -32.81 23.34
CA TYR A 453 -9.48 -32.12 23.21
C TYR A 453 -9.66 -30.65 22.82
N LEU A 454 -10.48 -30.36 21.81
CA LEU A 454 -10.78 -28.96 21.43
C LEU A 454 -11.49 -28.20 22.54
N HIS A 455 -12.44 -28.82 23.24
CA HIS A 455 -13.13 -28.17 24.35
C HIS A 455 -12.15 -27.77 25.45
N ASP A 456 -11.25 -28.68 25.85
CA ASP A 456 -10.27 -28.44 26.91
C ASP A 456 -9.26 -27.34 26.50
N TRP A 457 -8.85 -27.31 25.22
CA TRP A 457 -8.04 -26.22 24.68
C TRP A 457 -8.78 -24.88 24.65
N CYS A 458 -10.07 -24.87 24.31
CA CYS A 458 -10.88 -23.64 24.38
C CYS A 458 -10.97 -23.09 25.81
N GLU A 459 -11.08 -23.96 26.82
CA GLU A 459 -11.05 -23.52 28.23
C GLU A 459 -9.67 -22.99 28.64
N LEU A 460 -8.59 -23.58 28.10
CA LEU A 460 -7.22 -23.21 28.44
C LEU A 460 -6.83 -21.83 27.90
N ILE A 461 -7.09 -21.57 26.61
CA ILE A 461 -6.58 -20.36 25.95
C ILE A 461 -7.65 -19.30 25.70
N GLN A 462 -8.94 -19.64 25.82
CA GLN A 462 -10.07 -18.74 25.57
C GLN A 462 -9.99 -18.05 24.19
N PRO A 463 -10.00 -18.81 23.09
CA PRO A 463 -9.78 -18.27 21.75
C PRO A 463 -10.90 -17.34 21.31
N GLU A 464 -10.54 -16.25 20.63
CA GLU A 464 -11.49 -15.36 19.95
C GLU A 464 -12.20 -16.09 18.79
N TYR A 465 -11.46 -16.94 18.08
CA TYR A 465 -11.96 -17.78 17.00
C TYR A 465 -11.11 -19.03 16.80
N MET A 466 -11.67 -20.02 16.10
CA MET A 466 -10.94 -21.14 15.50
C MET A 466 -10.36 -20.68 14.16
N MET A 467 -9.20 -21.18 13.74
CA MET A 467 -8.63 -20.80 12.44
C MET A 467 -8.00 -21.96 11.69
N ALA A 468 -8.11 -21.96 10.38
CA ALA A 468 -7.44 -22.93 9.53
C ALA A 468 -6.97 -22.29 8.21
N SER A 469 -5.82 -22.75 7.70
CA SER A 469 -5.41 -22.48 6.32
C SER A 469 -5.84 -23.64 5.43
N THR A 470 -6.59 -23.38 4.37
CA THR A 470 -6.93 -24.43 3.40
C THR A 470 -5.70 -24.74 2.54
N PRO A 471 -5.43 -26.02 2.24
CA PRO A 471 -4.64 -26.39 1.08
C PRO A 471 -5.21 -25.76 -0.19
N HIS A 472 -4.36 -25.59 -1.20
CA HIS A 472 -4.78 -25.07 -2.49
C HIS A 472 -5.79 -25.96 -3.23
N ASP A 473 -5.66 -27.26 -3.07
CA ASP A 473 -6.47 -28.32 -3.66
C ASP A 473 -7.66 -28.73 -2.77
N PHE A 474 -7.94 -27.94 -1.72
CA PHE A 474 -9.03 -28.24 -0.80
C PHE A 474 -10.38 -28.17 -1.51
N VAL A 475 -11.14 -29.27 -1.46
CA VAL A 475 -12.49 -29.37 -2.01
C VAL A 475 -13.44 -29.92 -0.96
N LEU A 476 -14.55 -29.22 -0.75
CA LEU A 476 -15.68 -29.69 0.04
C LEU A 476 -16.82 -30.10 -0.90
N LYS A 477 -17.12 -31.40 -1.02
CA LYS A 477 -18.21 -31.88 -1.90
C LYS A 477 -19.58 -31.58 -1.26
N GLU A 478 -20.63 -31.43 -2.08
CA GLU A 478 -21.99 -31.20 -1.56
C GLU A 478 -22.57 -32.40 -0.78
N SER A 479 -22.11 -33.63 -1.07
CA SER A 479 -22.51 -34.85 -0.35
C SER A 479 -22.03 -34.88 1.10
N ASP A 480 -20.91 -34.21 1.39
CA ASP A 480 -20.18 -34.29 2.65
C ASP A 480 -20.74 -33.29 3.67
N MET A 481 -21.81 -32.57 3.31
CA MET A 481 -22.44 -31.56 4.15
C MET A 481 -23.75 -32.09 4.75
N PRO A 482 -24.06 -31.78 6.01
CA PRO A 482 -25.37 -32.08 6.57
C PRO A 482 -26.45 -31.39 5.71
N ALA A 483 -27.49 -32.15 5.34
CA ALA A 483 -28.58 -31.65 4.50
C ALA A 483 -29.18 -30.38 5.11
N ALA A 484 -29.06 -29.26 4.39
CA ALA A 484 -29.68 -28.00 4.81
C ALA A 484 -31.20 -28.20 4.92
N ALA A 485 -31.81 -27.74 6.02
CA ALA A 485 -33.25 -27.80 6.22
C ALA A 485 -33.96 -27.04 5.08
N ALA A 486 -34.50 -27.79 4.13
CA ALA A 486 -35.09 -27.27 2.91
C ALA A 486 -36.39 -26.51 3.23
N ALA A 487 -36.39 -25.20 3.03
CA ALA A 487 -37.62 -24.44 2.76
C ALA A 487 -37.78 -24.34 1.24
N SER A 488 -38.60 -25.22 0.68
CA SER A 488 -38.97 -25.21 -0.73
C SER A 488 -39.90 -24.01 -1.02
N SER A 489 -39.45 -23.07 -1.84
CA SER A 489 -40.37 -22.23 -2.61
C SER A 489 -39.96 -22.30 -4.08
N SER A 490 -40.82 -22.96 -4.84
CA SER A 490 -40.79 -23.19 -6.28
C SER A 490 -40.34 -21.95 -7.08
N LEU A 491 -39.20 -22.05 -7.74
CA LEU A 491 -38.86 -21.17 -8.86
C LEU A 491 -39.36 -21.81 -10.16
N ASN A 492 -40.15 -21.04 -10.91
CA ASN A 492 -40.73 -21.44 -12.18
C ASN A 492 -39.62 -21.50 -13.26
N PRO A 493 -39.33 -22.67 -13.86
CA PRO A 493 -38.25 -22.83 -14.83
C PRO A 493 -38.43 -22.01 -16.12
N ASP A 494 -39.64 -21.56 -16.43
CA ASP A 494 -39.91 -20.79 -17.66
C ASP A 494 -39.40 -19.34 -17.58
N ALA A 495 -39.13 -18.81 -16.38
CA ALA A 495 -38.58 -17.46 -16.19
C ALA A 495 -37.06 -17.37 -16.45
N LEU A 496 -36.38 -18.50 -16.64
CA LEU A 496 -34.92 -18.59 -16.86
C LEU A 496 -34.52 -18.70 -18.34
N MET A 497 -35.49 -18.68 -19.26
CA MET A 497 -35.26 -18.83 -20.70
C MET A 497 -35.12 -17.51 -21.48
N GLU A 498 -35.09 -16.35 -20.79
CA GLU A 498 -34.80 -15.05 -21.44
C GLU A 498 -33.27 -14.88 -21.65
N PRO A 499 -32.80 -14.38 -22.81
CA PRO A 499 -31.38 -14.43 -23.18
C PRO A 499 -30.49 -13.54 -22.30
N GLY A 500 -29.48 -14.13 -21.63
CA GLY A 500 -28.47 -13.38 -20.85
C GLY A 500 -27.81 -14.15 -19.70
N ALA A 501 -28.30 -15.34 -19.35
CA ALA A 501 -27.69 -16.18 -18.32
C ALA A 501 -26.62 -17.11 -18.91
N PHE A 502 -25.34 -16.68 -18.90
CA PHE A 502 -24.24 -17.56 -19.31
C PHE A 502 -23.68 -18.35 -18.12
N ALA A 503 -24.09 -19.61 -18.05
CA ALA A 503 -23.17 -20.71 -17.79
C ALA A 503 -23.73 -21.99 -18.40
N THR A 504 -22.96 -22.64 -19.28
CA THR A 504 -22.34 -23.95 -19.02
C THR A 504 -21.89 -24.63 -20.31
N ALA A 505 -20.68 -25.21 -20.27
CA ALA A 505 -20.45 -26.55 -20.79
C ALA A 505 -19.15 -27.12 -20.20
N ALA A 506 -19.30 -28.04 -19.26
CA ALA A 506 -18.33 -29.08 -18.98
C ALA A 506 -18.64 -30.28 -19.90
N ALA A 507 -17.61 -30.86 -20.52
CA ALA A 507 -17.40 -32.31 -20.73
C ALA A 507 -16.52 -32.56 -21.97
N ALA A 508 -15.29 -33.03 -21.73
CA ALA A 508 -14.66 -34.09 -22.51
C ALA A 508 -13.46 -34.65 -21.74
N ALA A 509 -13.66 -35.84 -21.15
CA ALA A 509 -12.63 -36.65 -20.55
C ALA A 509 -11.79 -37.34 -21.63
N THR A 510 -10.46 -37.33 -21.48
CA THR A 510 -9.60 -38.42 -22.01
C THR A 510 -8.45 -38.66 -21.03
N ALA A 511 -8.25 -39.94 -20.71
CA ALA A 511 -7.34 -40.46 -19.70
C ALA A 511 -5.85 -40.32 -20.04
N CYS A 512 -5.00 -40.17 -19.01
CA CYS A 512 -3.56 -40.38 -19.04
C CYS A 512 -3.13 -41.22 -17.81
N PRO A 513 -2.08 -42.05 -17.89
CA PRO A 513 -1.81 -43.15 -16.95
C PRO A 513 -1.10 -42.70 -15.65
N PRO A 514 -1.05 -43.55 -14.60
CA PRO A 514 -0.69 -43.12 -13.26
C PRO A 514 0.83 -43.00 -13.12
N GLY A 515 1.31 -41.77 -12.97
CA GLY A 515 2.57 -41.47 -12.28
C GLY A 515 2.24 -41.12 -10.83
N GLU A 516 3.04 -41.61 -9.89
CA GLU A 516 2.95 -41.28 -8.46
C GLU A 516 2.99 -39.75 -8.28
N GLU A 517 1.84 -39.14 -8.07
CA GLU A 517 1.69 -37.71 -7.80
C GLU A 517 0.98 -37.47 -6.47
N ALA A 518 1.38 -36.35 -5.87
CA ALA A 518 1.20 -35.97 -4.48
C ALA A 518 -0.23 -36.14 -3.95
N MET A 519 -0.27 -36.54 -2.69
CA MET A 519 -1.43 -36.72 -1.83
C MET A 519 -2.46 -35.59 -1.97
N SER A 520 -3.48 -35.87 -2.78
CA SER A 520 -4.72 -35.11 -2.88
C SER A 520 -5.35 -34.98 -1.48
N SER A 521 -5.67 -33.76 -1.04
CA SER A 521 -6.40 -33.49 0.22
C SER A 521 -7.89 -33.83 0.12
N LEU A 522 -8.20 -35.00 -0.45
CA LEU A 522 -9.54 -35.60 -0.41
C LEU A 522 -9.91 -35.84 1.05
N VAL A 523 -10.86 -35.05 1.55
CA VAL A 523 -11.53 -35.28 2.82
C VAL A 523 -12.01 -36.74 2.84
N ASP A 524 -11.50 -37.53 3.80
CA ASP A 524 -11.83 -38.94 3.94
C ASP A 524 -13.30 -39.10 4.35
N GLU A 525 -14.09 -39.70 3.46
CA GLU A 525 -15.52 -40.00 3.67
C GLU A 525 -15.75 -40.90 4.92
N ASN A 526 -14.70 -41.54 5.45
CA ASN A 526 -14.75 -42.40 6.64
C ASN A 526 -14.32 -41.70 7.95
N CYS A 527 -13.83 -40.46 7.92
CA CYS A 527 -13.42 -39.72 9.11
C CYS A 527 -13.65 -38.21 8.93
N ASP A 528 -14.91 -37.79 9.03
CA ASP A 528 -15.28 -36.39 8.82
C ASP A 528 -15.02 -35.52 10.06
N LEU A 529 -13.74 -35.19 10.28
CA LEU A 529 -13.27 -34.29 11.34
C LEU A 529 -13.85 -32.88 11.22
N LEU A 530 -14.17 -32.42 10.02
CA LEU A 530 -14.77 -31.11 9.80
C LEU A 530 -16.21 -31.09 10.32
N THR A 531 -17.08 -31.97 9.82
CA THR A 531 -18.52 -31.92 10.14
C THR A 531 -18.87 -32.58 11.46
N GLN A 532 -18.09 -33.57 11.91
CA GLN A 532 -18.38 -34.28 13.16
C GLN A 532 -17.63 -33.72 14.36
N VAL A 533 -16.55 -32.94 14.17
CA VAL A 533 -15.76 -32.39 15.29
C VAL A 533 -15.69 -30.87 15.23
N LEU A 534 -15.06 -30.29 14.21
CA LEU A 534 -14.77 -28.85 14.17
C LEU A 534 -16.05 -27.99 14.16
N MET A 535 -16.99 -28.27 13.24
CA MET A 535 -18.21 -27.46 13.11
C MET A 535 -19.14 -27.58 14.32
N PRO A 536 -19.38 -28.77 14.91
CA PRO A 536 -20.11 -28.90 16.17
C PRO A 536 -19.48 -28.09 17.30
N VAL A 537 -18.16 -28.17 17.50
CA VAL A 537 -17.48 -27.41 18.56
C VAL A 537 -17.60 -25.90 18.32
N CYS A 538 -17.44 -25.43 17.08
CA CYS A 538 -17.67 -24.02 16.73
C CYS A 538 -19.10 -23.57 17.09
N GLN A 539 -20.11 -24.38 16.77
CA GLN A 539 -21.51 -24.04 17.05
C GLN A 539 -21.84 -24.07 18.55
N GLU A 540 -21.40 -25.11 19.27
CA GLU A 540 -21.62 -25.28 20.70
C GLU A 540 -20.97 -24.15 21.53
N ARG A 541 -19.75 -23.75 21.14
CA ARG A 541 -18.99 -22.69 21.80
C ARG A 541 -19.28 -21.28 21.27
N GLN A 542 -20.07 -21.17 20.20
CA GLN A 542 -20.34 -19.92 19.47
C GLN A 542 -19.06 -19.23 18.95
N LEU A 543 -18.04 -20.02 18.61
CA LEU A 543 -16.79 -19.55 18.04
C LEU A 543 -16.91 -19.39 16.52
N ALA A 544 -16.31 -18.33 15.99
CA ALA A 544 -16.14 -18.17 14.55
C ALA A 544 -15.05 -19.13 14.03
N LEU A 545 -15.12 -19.47 12.73
CA LEU A 545 -14.06 -20.15 12.01
C LEU A 545 -13.40 -19.19 11.00
N ALA A 546 -12.13 -18.89 11.19
CA ALA A 546 -11.32 -18.08 10.29
C ALA A 546 -10.61 -18.95 9.25
N LEU A 547 -10.84 -18.66 7.97
CA LEU A 547 -10.30 -19.40 6.83
C LEU A 547 -9.31 -18.55 6.06
N LYS A 548 -8.10 -19.08 5.89
CA LYS A 548 -7.06 -18.52 5.02
C LYS A 548 -6.95 -19.38 3.76
N ILE A 549 -7.35 -18.85 2.61
CA ILE A 549 -7.58 -19.63 1.39
C ILE A 549 -6.54 -19.34 0.31
N GLY A 550 -5.90 -20.40 -0.22
CA GLY A 550 -5.12 -20.37 -1.46
C GLY A 550 -3.60 -20.48 -1.35
N ALA A 551 -3.06 -20.89 -0.19
CA ALA A 551 -1.64 -21.18 -0.06
C ALA A 551 -1.28 -22.53 -0.70
N HIS A 552 -0.26 -22.53 -1.56
CA HIS A 552 0.38 -23.74 -2.07
C HIS A 552 1.64 -24.00 -1.24
N ARG A 553 1.60 -25.01 -0.38
CA ARG A 553 2.71 -25.31 0.54
C ARG A 553 3.83 -26.07 -0.15
N GLY A 554 5.07 -25.73 0.19
CA GLY A 554 6.23 -26.51 -0.22
C GLY A 554 6.51 -26.55 -1.74
N ILE A 555 6.25 -25.46 -2.47
CA ILE A 555 6.67 -25.34 -3.88
C ILE A 555 8.19 -25.52 -4.00
N ASN A 556 8.93 -24.97 -3.04
CA ASN A 556 10.36 -25.23 -2.86
C ASN A 556 10.65 -25.65 -1.41
N PRO A 557 10.59 -26.96 -1.08
CA PRO A 557 10.72 -27.43 0.31
C PRO A 557 12.05 -27.04 0.97
N ASN A 558 13.12 -26.88 0.19
CA ASN A 558 14.44 -26.50 0.70
C ASN A 558 14.45 -25.10 1.32
N LEU A 559 13.53 -24.22 0.91
CA LEU A 559 13.37 -22.88 1.48
C LEU A 559 12.55 -22.86 2.78
N LYS A 560 12.05 -24.01 3.26
CA LYS A 560 11.16 -24.11 4.43
C LYS A 560 9.94 -23.17 4.26
N SER A 561 9.59 -22.37 5.26
CA SER A 561 8.47 -21.41 5.19
C SER A 561 8.60 -20.35 4.07
N ALA A 562 9.81 -20.11 3.56
CA ALA A 562 10.02 -19.22 2.41
C ALA A 562 9.72 -19.90 1.05
N GLY A 563 9.48 -21.21 1.05
CA GLY A 563 9.21 -22.02 -0.14
C GLY A 563 7.75 -22.23 -0.47
N ASP A 564 6.86 -21.66 0.33
CA ASP A 564 5.43 -21.64 0.05
C ASP A 564 5.10 -20.58 -1.01
N GLY A 565 4.05 -20.83 -1.78
CA GLY A 565 3.56 -19.90 -2.79
C GLY A 565 2.05 -19.80 -2.84
N LEU A 566 1.56 -19.36 -3.99
CA LEU A 566 0.15 -19.12 -4.27
C LEU A 566 -0.34 -20.14 -5.30
N ALA A 567 -1.54 -20.66 -5.09
CA ALA A 567 -2.30 -21.31 -6.15
C ALA A 567 -3.40 -20.39 -6.68
N VAL A 568 -3.53 -20.35 -8.01
CA VAL A 568 -4.54 -19.52 -8.69
C VAL A 568 -5.86 -20.27 -8.86
N GLU A 569 -5.83 -21.60 -8.97
CA GLU A 569 -7.02 -22.45 -9.11
C GLU A 569 -7.46 -22.94 -7.73
N VAL A 570 -8.41 -22.25 -7.11
CA VAL A 570 -8.98 -22.63 -5.81
C VAL A 570 -10.48 -22.44 -5.87
N ASP A 571 -11.26 -23.42 -5.42
CA ASP A 571 -12.72 -23.30 -5.38
C ASP A 571 -13.16 -22.40 -4.21
N LEU A 572 -13.48 -21.14 -4.50
CA LEU A 572 -13.97 -20.21 -3.48
C LEU A 572 -15.43 -20.45 -3.09
N GLN A 573 -16.19 -21.25 -3.85
CA GLN A 573 -17.57 -21.62 -3.50
C GLN A 573 -17.66 -22.45 -2.22
N ILE A 574 -16.54 -22.98 -1.72
CA ILE A 574 -16.44 -23.53 -0.36
C ILE A 574 -17.02 -22.57 0.68
N LEU A 575 -16.75 -21.26 0.57
CA LEU A 575 -17.26 -20.27 1.52
C LEU A 575 -18.79 -20.22 1.47
N ALA A 576 -19.39 -20.27 0.28
CA ALA A 576 -20.83 -20.31 0.11
C ALA A 576 -21.43 -21.59 0.71
N ARG A 577 -20.80 -22.75 0.47
CA ARG A 577 -21.26 -24.04 1.01
C ARG A 577 -21.19 -24.06 2.54
N LEU A 578 -20.09 -23.63 3.14
CA LEU A 578 -19.93 -23.52 4.59
C LEU A 578 -20.94 -22.56 5.21
N CYS A 579 -21.10 -21.35 4.64
CA CYS A 579 -22.04 -20.37 5.16
C CYS A 579 -23.49 -20.85 5.08
N ARG A 580 -23.86 -21.53 3.98
CA ARG A 580 -25.21 -22.08 3.76
C ARG A 580 -25.54 -23.23 4.71
N SER A 581 -24.61 -24.15 4.91
CA SER A 581 -24.84 -25.35 5.72
C SER A 581 -24.71 -25.09 7.23
N TYR A 582 -23.94 -24.07 7.62
CA TYR A 582 -23.75 -23.69 9.03
C TYR A 582 -24.15 -22.24 9.27
N PRO A 583 -25.44 -21.89 9.11
CA PRO A 583 -25.91 -20.51 9.21
C PRO A 583 -25.74 -19.90 10.61
N LYS A 584 -25.53 -20.74 11.63
CA LYS A 584 -25.27 -20.34 13.02
C LYS A 584 -23.79 -20.15 13.35
N VAL A 585 -22.89 -20.52 12.44
CA VAL A 585 -21.45 -20.32 12.59
C VAL A 585 -21.03 -19.08 11.80
N LYS A 586 -20.19 -18.26 12.43
CA LYS A 586 -19.55 -17.09 11.81
C LYS A 586 -18.28 -17.54 11.10
N PHE A 587 -18.06 -17.03 9.90
CA PHE A 587 -16.85 -17.26 9.11
C PHE A 587 -16.08 -15.96 8.92
N LEU A 588 -14.81 -15.97 9.29
CA LEU A 588 -13.86 -14.93 8.91
C LEU A 588 -13.10 -15.46 7.69
N ALA A 589 -12.85 -14.65 6.67
CA ALA A 589 -12.10 -15.12 5.51
C ALA A 589 -11.08 -14.11 4.99
N THR A 590 -9.92 -14.62 4.59
CA THR A 590 -8.94 -13.90 3.76
C THR A 590 -8.45 -14.81 2.65
N VAL A 591 -8.26 -14.23 1.46
CA VAL A 591 -7.88 -14.97 0.25
C VAL A 591 -6.52 -14.51 -0.21
N LEU A 592 -5.67 -15.44 -0.67
CA LEU A 592 -4.29 -15.16 -1.07
C LEU A 592 -4.16 -14.69 -2.52
N SER A 593 -5.00 -15.23 -3.42
CA SER A 593 -4.96 -14.87 -4.84
C SER A 593 -5.56 -13.49 -5.07
N ARG A 594 -4.92 -12.69 -5.93
CA ARG A 594 -5.50 -11.45 -6.45
C ARG A 594 -6.79 -11.70 -7.23
N THR A 595 -6.84 -12.77 -8.04
CA THR A 595 -7.98 -13.06 -8.94
C THR A 595 -9.27 -13.39 -8.18
N HIS A 596 -9.17 -13.90 -6.97
CA HIS A 596 -10.31 -14.30 -6.14
C HIS A 596 -10.85 -13.20 -5.22
N GLN A 597 -10.19 -12.04 -5.15
CA GLN A 597 -10.61 -10.96 -4.23
C GLN A 597 -12.01 -10.44 -4.58
N GLN A 598 -12.33 -10.31 -5.86
CA GLN A 598 -13.65 -9.83 -6.31
C GLN A 598 -14.76 -10.83 -5.96
N GLU A 599 -14.54 -12.12 -6.25
CA GLU A 599 -15.51 -13.17 -5.90
C GLU A 599 -15.73 -13.24 -4.38
N ALA A 600 -14.67 -13.12 -3.58
CA ALA A 600 -14.78 -13.05 -2.12
C ALA A 600 -15.71 -11.91 -1.67
N CYS A 601 -15.57 -10.72 -2.27
CA CYS A 601 -16.44 -9.57 -1.98
C CYS A 601 -17.89 -9.87 -2.34
N VAL A 602 -18.14 -10.45 -3.52
CA VAL A 602 -19.49 -10.82 -3.94
C VAL A 602 -20.10 -11.82 -2.96
N LEU A 603 -19.37 -12.85 -2.54
CA LEU A 603 -19.83 -13.83 -1.55
C LEU A 603 -20.14 -13.19 -0.19
N ALA A 604 -19.27 -12.31 0.31
CA ALA A 604 -19.50 -11.59 1.56
C ALA A 604 -20.76 -10.72 1.53
N SER A 605 -21.13 -10.19 0.34
CA SER A 605 -22.40 -9.47 0.18
C SER A 605 -23.66 -10.37 0.28
N LYS A 606 -23.51 -11.69 0.11
CA LYS A 606 -24.64 -12.66 0.14
C LYS A 606 -24.79 -13.35 1.49
N PHE A 607 -23.70 -13.53 2.22
CA PHE A 607 -23.71 -14.28 3.47
C PHE A 607 -23.43 -13.36 4.66
N SER A 608 -24.49 -13.12 5.45
CA SER A 608 -24.37 -12.24 6.61
C SER A 608 -23.53 -12.83 7.75
N ASN A 609 -23.20 -14.12 7.68
CA ASN A 609 -22.27 -14.83 8.55
C ASN A 609 -20.86 -14.97 7.96
N LEU A 610 -20.51 -14.20 6.92
CA LEU A 610 -19.17 -14.13 6.33
C LEU A 610 -18.60 -12.71 6.47
N HIS A 611 -17.39 -12.59 7.04
CA HIS A 611 -16.69 -11.31 7.17
C HIS A 611 -15.29 -11.41 6.57
N LEU A 612 -14.99 -10.53 5.62
CA LEU A 612 -13.66 -10.45 5.03
C LEU A 612 -12.73 -9.64 5.91
N TYR A 613 -11.47 -10.08 6.00
CA TYR A 613 -10.44 -9.32 6.67
C TYR A 613 -9.12 -9.38 5.90
N GLY A 614 -8.33 -8.31 5.96
CA GLY A 614 -6.92 -8.39 5.60
C GLY A 614 -6.57 -8.34 4.12
N CYS A 615 -5.29 -8.07 3.89
CA CYS A 615 -4.58 -8.31 2.64
C CYS A 615 -3.47 -9.31 2.92
N TRP A 616 -3.77 -10.61 2.80
CA TRP A 616 -2.92 -11.68 3.31
C TRP A 616 -1.67 -11.91 2.46
N TRP A 617 -0.52 -12.00 3.13
CA TRP A 617 0.76 -12.46 2.60
C TRP A 617 1.21 -11.79 1.28
N PHE A 618 1.08 -12.45 0.14
CA PHE A 618 1.46 -11.88 -1.16
C PHE A 618 0.59 -10.67 -1.57
N CYS A 619 -0.62 -10.57 -1.02
CA CYS A 619 -1.47 -9.38 -1.13
C CYS A 619 -1.05 -8.24 -0.18
N ASN A 620 -0.10 -8.46 0.73
CA ASN A 620 0.37 -7.45 1.69
C ASN A 620 1.45 -6.54 1.09
N THR A 621 1.13 -5.92 -0.04
CA THR A 621 1.97 -4.94 -0.75
C THR A 621 1.15 -3.68 -1.04
N PRO A 622 1.74 -2.47 -1.08
CA PRO A 622 0.95 -1.24 -1.18
C PRO A 622 -0.01 -1.17 -2.37
N SER A 623 0.37 -1.72 -3.53
CA SER A 623 -0.50 -1.78 -4.71
C SER A 623 -1.70 -2.70 -4.52
N MET A 624 -1.48 -3.89 -3.94
CA MET A 624 -2.55 -4.85 -3.67
C MET A 624 -3.46 -4.38 -2.54
N ILE A 625 -2.91 -3.78 -1.47
CA ILE A 625 -3.69 -3.20 -0.39
C ILE A 625 -4.63 -2.10 -0.94
N ALA A 626 -4.12 -1.24 -1.83
CA ALA A 626 -4.94 -0.20 -2.47
C ALA A 626 -6.07 -0.83 -3.29
N ASP A 627 -5.74 -1.73 -4.22
CA ASP A 627 -6.68 -2.41 -5.13
C ASP A 627 -7.79 -3.14 -4.34
N ILE A 628 -7.41 -3.96 -3.36
CA ILE A 628 -8.33 -4.75 -2.53
C ILE A 628 -9.19 -3.85 -1.65
N THR A 629 -8.63 -2.82 -1.03
CA THR A 629 -9.38 -1.93 -0.13
C THR A 629 -10.40 -1.10 -0.91
N THR A 630 -10.00 -0.53 -2.06
CA THR A 630 -10.92 0.20 -2.96
C THR A 630 -12.07 -0.70 -3.40
N MET A 631 -11.76 -1.89 -3.94
CA MET A 631 -12.77 -2.84 -4.41
C MET A 631 -13.76 -3.24 -3.31
N ARG A 632 -13.26 -3.50 -2.09
CA ARG A 632 -14.13 -3.84 -0.96
C ARG A 632 -15.00 -2.67 -0.52
N ILE A 633 -14.50 -1.43 -0.54
CA ILE A 633 -15.32 -0.25 -0.26
C ILE A 633 -16.43 -0.09 -1.31
N GLU A 634 -16.10 -0.26 -2.58
CA GLU A 634 -17.07 -0.12 -3.69
C GLU A 634 -18.17 -1.18 -3.65
N LEU A 635 -17.84 -2.43 -3.29
CA LEU A 635 -18.80 -3.55 -3.29
C LEU A 635 -19.52 -3.76 -1.95
N LEU A 636 -18.89 -3.45 -0.82
CA LEU A 636 -19.39 -3.76 0.52
C LEU A 636 -19.67 -2.50 1.37
N GLY A 637 -19.28 -1.32 0.89
CA GLY A 637 -19.26 -0.11 1.67
C GLY A 637 -18.06 -0.03 2.62
N PRO A 638 -17.85 1.11 3.29
CA PRO A 638 -16.60 1.43 3.98
C PRO A 638 -16.44 0.76 5.35
N SER A 639 -17.40 -0.06 5.78
CA SER A 639 -17.44 -0.56 7.16
C SER A 639 -17.99 -1.98 7.32
N ALA A 640 -18.07 -2.77 6.26
CA ALA A 640 -18.58 -4.14 6.29
C ALA A 640 -17.47 -5.22 6.27
N PHE A 641 -16.22 -4.81 6.39
CA PHE A 641 -15.04 -5.68 6.39
C PHE A 641 -13.93 -5.06 7.26
N THR A 642 -12.88 -5.83 7.55
CA THR A 642 -11.67 -5.30 8.22
C THR A 642 -10.57 -5.10 7.17
N ALA A 643 -10.04 -3.89 7.02
CA ALA A 643 -9.13 -3.60 5.91
C ALA A 643 -7.84 -4.42 5.93
N GLN A 644 -7.26 -4.63 7.13
CA GLN A 644 -5.93 -5.19 7.24
C GLN A 644 -5.74 -6.11 8.46
N HIS A 645 -4.75 -6.99 8.39
CA HIS A 645 -4.04 -7.61 9.51
C HIS A 645 -2.53 -7.61 9.20
N SER A 646 -1.66 -7.72 10.20
CA SER A 646 -0.21 -7.67 9.94
C SER A 646 0.38 -9.00 9.49
N ASP A 647 -0.18 -10.12 9.97
CA ASP A 647 0.43 -11.45 9.87
C ASP A 647 1.88 -11.47 10.43
N ALA A 648 2.15 -10.59 11.40
CA ALA A 648 3.48 -10.39 11.97
C ALA A 648 3.98 -11.67 12.64
N ARG A 649 5.23 -12.05 12.33
CA ARG A 649 5.97 -13.15 13.00
C ARG A 649 7.03 -12.62 13.95
N VAL A 650 7.47 -11.40 13.73
CA VAL A 650 8.48 -10.70 14.54
C VAL A 650 7.80 -9.43 15.05
N LEU A 651 7.86 -9.18 16.36
CA LEU A 651 7.10 -8.11 17.03
C LEU A 651 7.28 -6.74 16.37
N ASP A 652 8.53 -6.40 16.04
CA ASP A 652 8.94 -5.17 15.38
C ASP A 652 8.23 -4.89 14.04
N GLN A 653 7.68 -5.93 13.40
CA GLN A 653 6.97 -5.82 12.12
C GLN A 653 5.66 -5.04 12.27
N LEU A 654 5.05 -5.03 13.47
CA LEU A 654 3.84 -4.24 13.73
C LEU A 654 4.04 -2.77 13.34
N ILE A 655 5.25 -2.22 13.58
CA ILE A 655 5.56 -0.83 13.26
C ILE A 655 5.35 -0.56 11.77
N TYR A 656 6.05 -1.27 10.89
CA TYR A 656 6.00 -0.97 9.46
C TYR A 656 4.71 -1.48 8.82
N LYS A 657 4.21 -2.66 9.22
CA LYS A 657 2.98 -3.24 8.66
C LYS A 657 1.81 -2.28 8.83
N TRP A 658 1.66 -1.70 10.03
CA TRP A 658 0.60 -0.72 10.30
C TRP A 658 0.93 0.67 9.77
N SER A 659 2.19 1.14 9.84
CA SER A 659 2.57 2.42 9.25
C SER A 659 2.29 2.48 7.74
N HIS A 660 2.68 1.43 7.01
CA HIS A 660 2.49 1.37 5.56
C HIS A 660 1.02 1.15 5.20
N SER A 661 0.33 0.21 5.86
CA SER A 661 -1.08 -0.06 5.57
C SER A 661 -1.96 1.14 5.86
N ARG A 662 -1.75 1.86 6.98
CA ARG A 662 -2.50 3.08 7.31
C ARG A 662 -2.31 4.16 6.25
N ALA A 663 -1.10 4.35 5.74
CA ALA A 663 -0.84 5.34 4.69
C ALA A 663 -1.62 5.01 3.40
N VAL A 664 -1.67 3.73 3.02
CA VAL A 664 -2.43 3.27 1.85
C VAL A 664 -3.94 3.39 2.09
N VAL A 665 -4.44 2.90 3.22
CA VAL A 665 -5.86 2.95 3.58
C VAL A 665 -6.35 4.40 3.70
N ALA A 666 -5.57 5.30 4.30
CA ALA A 666 -5.92 6.72 4.38
C ALA A 666 -6.05 7.35 2.99
N LYS A 667 -5.13 7.01 2.07
CA LYS A 667 -5.20 7.49 0.68
C LYS A 667 -6.46 6.98 -0.01
N VAL A 668 -6.77 5.68 0.11
CA VAL A 668 -7.98 5.10 -0.47
C VAL A 668 -9.23 5.76 0.11
N LEU A 669 -9.34 5.88 1.44
CA LEU A 669 -10.50 6.50 2.09
C LEU A 669 -10.67 7.97 1.72
N ALA A 670 -9.59 8.74 1.58
CA ALA A 670 -9.67 10.14 1.17
C ALA A 670 -10.26 10.26 -0.24
N THR A 671 -9.86 9.39 -1.16
CA THR A 671 -10.44 9.31 -2.51
C THR A 671 -11.91 8.86 -2.46
N GLU A 672 -12.20 7.73 -1.79
CA GLU A 672 -13.55 7.14 -1.79
C GLU A 672 -14.58 8.01 -1.07
N PHE A 673 -14.21 8.63 0.05
CA PHE A 673 -15.10 9.57 0.75
C PHE A 673 -15.22 10.90 0.01
N GLY A 674 -14.18 11.32 -0.72
CA GLY A 674 -14.20 12.51 -1.56
C GLY A 674 -15.29 12.46 -2.64
N LYS A 675 -15.56 11.29 -3.21
CA LYS A 675 -16.65 11.06 -4.19
C LYS A 675 -18.03 11.53 -3.70
N LEU A 676 -18.26 11.56 -2.38
CA LEU A 676 -19.52 12.06 -1.80
C LEU A 676 -19.67 13.58 -1.91
N LEU A 677 -18.56 14.31 -2.04
CA LEU A 677 -18.53 15.76 -2.22
C LEU A 677 -18.81 16.17 -3.68
N ASP A 678 -18.52 15.29 -4.64
CA ASP A 678 -18.74 15.55 -6.08
C ASP A 678 -20.23 15.60 -6.47
N HIS A 679 -21.10 15.04 -5.63
CA HIS A 679 -22.53 14.96 -5.88
C HIS A 679 -23.28 16.07 -5.13
N GLY A 680 -23.30 17.28 -5.71
CA GLY A 680 -24.10 18.41 -5.20
C GLY A 680 -23.96 19.68 -6.03
N ASN A 681 -25.01 20.01 -6.78
CA ASN A 681 -25.15 21.22 -7.59
C ASN A 681 -26.38 22.01 -7.12
N ASP A 682 -26.39 22.42 -5.85
CA ASP A 682 -27.29 23.49 -5.41
C ASP A 682 -26.49 24.79 -5.30
N ASP A 683 -27.08 25.90 -5.75
CA ASP A 683 -26.47 27.24 -5.89
C ASP A 683 -25.91 27.83 -4.56
N ASP A 684 -26.15 27.16 -3.42
CA ASP A 684 -25.64 27.55 -2.10
C ASP A 684 -24.34 26.82 -1.68
N GLY A 685 -23.83 25.93 -2.53
CA GLY A 685 -22.62 25.13 -2.26
C GLY A 685 -22.82 24.04 -1.20
N SER A 686 -24.06 23.70 -0.85
CA SER A 686 -24.36 22.54 -0.02
C SER A 686 -24.45 21.29 -0.89
N GLY A 687 -23.48 20.38 -0.71
CA GLY A 687 -23.52 19.08 -1.39
C GLY A 687 -24.78 18.29 -1.04
N CYS A 688 -25.27 17.41 -1.93
CA CYS A 688 -26.46 16.58 -1.68
C CYS A 688 -26.25 15.65 -0.48
N TRP A 689 -25.01 15.17 -0.28
CA TRP A 689 -24.61 14.40 0.89
C TRP A 689 -23.58 15.13 1.75
N GLN A 690 -24.00 15.56 2.95
CA GLN A 690 -23.12 16.23 3.90
C GLN A 690 -22.36 15.22 4.76
N VAL A 691 -21.04 15.14 4.56
CA VAL A 691 -20.17 14.29 5.38
C VAL A 691 -19.66 15.08 6.59
N THR A 692 -19.71 14.48 7.77
CA THR A 692 -19.15 15.06 9.00
C THR A 692 -17.90 14.30 9.43
N ARG A 693 -17.02 14.98 10.17
CA ARG A 693 -15.86 14.32 10.79
C ARG A 693 -16.24 13.15 11.70
N ALA A 694 -17.39 13.22 12.37
CA ALA A 694 -17.88 12.14 13.23
C ALA A 694 -18.22 10.87 12.43
N GLN A 695 -18.80 11.00 11.23
CA GLN A 695 -19.06 9.88 10.33
C GLN A 695 -17.75 9.28 9.81
N VAL A 696 -16.80 10.12 9.36
CA VAL A 696 -15.47 9.66 8.93
C VAL A 696 -14.77 8.88 10.05
N ARG A 697 -14.75 9.41 11.28
CA ARG A 697 -14.18 8.73 12.45
C ARG A 697 -14.83 7.38 12.69
N ARG A 698 -16.16 7.31 12.68
CA ARG A 698 -16.91 6.06 12.89
C ARG A 698 -16.50 5.01 11.87
N ASP A 699 -16.44 5.38 10.59
CA ASP A 699 -16.17 4.43 9.51
C ASP A 699 -14.70 4.00 9.48
N VAL A 700 -13.76 4.91 9.78
CA VAL A 700 -12.34 4.58 10.00
C VAL A 700 -12.16 3.60 11.18
N GLN A 701 -12.81 3.86 12.31
CA GLN A 701 -12.73 2.98 13.49
C GLN A 701 -13.31 1.59 13.21
N ARG A 702 -14.41 1.52 12.46
CA ARG A 702 -14.98 0.28 11.99
C ARG A 702 -14.00 -0.50 11.11
N LEU A 703 -13.44 0.15 10.10
CA LEU A 703 -12.53 -0.48 9.15
C LEU A 703 -11.23 -1.03 9.77
N LEU A 704 -10.75 -0.38 10.85
CA LEU A 704 -9.50 -0.74 11.56
C LEU A 704 -9.71 -1.64 12.79
N GLY A 705 -10.88 -2.28 12.91
CA GLY A 705 -11.13 -3.29 13.95
C GLY A 705 -12.56 -3.30 14.48
N GLY A 706 -13.28 -2.18 14.41
CA GLY A 706 -14.65 -2.09 14.92
C GLY A 706 -15.63 -3.03 14.22
N SER A 707 -15.54 -3.19 12.89
CA SER A 707 -16.42 -4.09 12.12
C SER A 707 -16.18 -5.56 12.49
N TYR A 708 -14.94 -5.93 12.78
CA TYR A 708 -14.63 -7.26 13.33
C TYR A 708 -15.34 -7.46 14.67
N HIS A 709 -15.23 -6.52 15.61
CA HIS A 709 -15.92 -6.64 16.90
C HIS A 709 -17.45 -6.67 16.76
N GLU A 710 -18.02 -5.84 15.90
CA GLU A 710 -19.45 -5.83 15.59
C GLU A 710 -19.89 -7.20 15.03
N PHE A 711 -19.10 -7.77 14.11
CA PHE A 711 -19.35 -9.10 13.55
C PHE A 711 -19.23 -10.22 14.60
N MET A 712 -18.19 -10.20 15.43
CA MET A 712 -18.00 -11.20 16.49
C MET A 712 -19.12 -11.13 17.55
N LYS A 713 -19.72 -9.96 17.79
CA LYS A 713 -20.88 -9.79 18.69
C LYS A 713 -22.22 -10.12 18.04
N LYS A 714 -22.27 -10.28 16.70
CA LYS A 714 -23.49 -10.56 15.97
C LYS A 714 -24.10 -11.89 16.43
N LYS A 715 -25.40 -11.86 16.71
CA LYS A 715 -26.21 -13.06 16.95
C LYS A 715 -26.72 -13.58 15.60
N LEU A 716 -26.41 -14.83 15.31
CA LEU A 716 -26.95 -15.56 14.15
C LEU A 716 -28.15 -16.38 14.62
N TYR A 717 -29.20 -16.44 13.81
CA TYR A 717 -30.47 -17.10 14.13
C TYR A 717 -30.65 -18.38 13.32
#